data_AF-P59205-F1
#
_entry.id   AF-P59205-F1
#
_cell.length_a   1.000
_cell.length_b   1.000
_cell.length_c   1.000
_cell.angle_alpha   90.00
_cell.angle_beta   90.00
_cell.angle_gamma   90.00
#
_symmetry.space_group_name_H-M   'P 1'
#
loop_
_entity.id
_entity.type
_entity.pdbx_description
1 polymer ?
#
loop_
_entity_poly.entity_id
_entity_poly.type
_entity_poly.pdbx_seq_one_letter_code
_entity_poly.pdbx_strand_id
1 'polypeptide(L)'
;MKKVRFIFLALLFFLASPEGAMASDGTWQGKQYLKEDGSQAANEWVFDTHYQSWFYIKADANYAENEWLKQGDDYFYLKSGGYMAKSEWVEDKGAFYYLDQDGKMKRNAWVGTSYVGATGAKVIEDWVYDSQYDAWFYIKADGQHAEKEWLQIKGKDYYFKSGGYLLTSQWINQAYVNASGAKVQQGWLFDKQYQSWFYIKENGNYADKEWIFENGHYYYLKSGGYMAANEWIWDKESWFYLKFDGKMAEKEWVYDSHSQAWYYFKSGGYMTANEWIWDKESWFYLKSDGKIAEKEWVYDSHSQAWYYFKSGGYMTANEWIWDKESWFYLKSDGKIAEKEWVYDSHSQAWYYFKSGGYMAKNETVDGYQLGSDGKWLGGKTTNENAAYYQVVPVTANVYDSDGEKLSYISQGSVVWLDKDRKSDDKRLAITISGLSGYMKTEDLQALDASKDFIPYYESDGHRFYHYVAQNASIPVASHLSDMEVGKKYYSADGLHFDGFKLENPFLFKDLTEATNYSAEELDKVFSLLNINNSLLENKGATFKEAEEHYHINALYLLAHSALESNWGRSKIAKDKNNFFGITAYDTTPYLSAKTFDDVDKGILGATKWIKENYIDRGRTFLGNKASGMNVEYASDPYWGEKIASVMMKINEKLGGKD
;
A
#
# COMPACT_ATOMS: atom_id res chain seq x y z
N MET A 1 -48.31 7.36 74.93
CA MET A 1 -49.77 7.16 74.76
C MET A 1 -50.00 5.99 73.82
N LYS A 2 -50.90 5.08 74.22
CA LYS A 2 -51.40 3.85 73.55
C LYS A 2 -50.42 2.67 73.39
N LYS A 3 -50.62 1.72 74.32
CA LYS A 3 -50.16 0.33 74.41
C LYS A 3 -50.74 -0.52 73.27
N VAL A 4 -49.94 -1.47 72.77
CA VAL A 4 -50.42 -2.79 72.31
C VAL A 4 -49.52 -3.85 72.93
N ARG A 5 -50.12 -4.78 73.67
CA ARG A 5 -49.51 -6.01 74.22
C ARG A 5 -49.69 -7.12 73.19
N PHE A 6 -48.62 -7.86 72.87
CA PHE A 6 -48.69 -9.24 72.40
C PHE A 6 -47.70 -10.09 73.20
N ILE A 7 -48.30 -10.93 74.05
CA ILE A 7 -47.95 -12.30 74.45
C ILE A 7 -46.47 -12.72 74.36
N PHE A 8 -45.87 -12.95 75.54
CA PHE A 8 -44.65 -13.74 75.76
C PHE A 8 -44.95 -15.22 75.50
N LEU A 9 -44.24 -15.84 74.54
CA LEU A 9 -44.11 -17.28 74.38
C LEU A 9 -42.61 -17.60 74.42
N ALA A 10 -42.25 -18.61 75.22
CA ALA A 10 -40.89 -18.99 75.57
C ALA A 10 -39.96 -19.16 74.35
N LEU A 11 -38.83 -18.47 74.35
CA LEU A 11 -37.70 -18.76 73.48
C LEU A 11 -37.09 -20.10 73.95
N LEU A 12 -37.38 -21.18 73.22
CA LEU A 12 -36.50 -22.34 73.18
C LEU A 12 -35.19 -21.88 72.53
N PHE A 13 -34.13 -21.81 73.33
CA PHE A 13 -32.77 -21.86 72.81
C PHE A 13 -32.59 -23.23 72.14
N PHE A 14 -32.52 -23.26 70.81
CA PHE A 14 -31.96 -24.40 70.09
C PHE A 14 -30.46 -24.44 70.40
N LEU A 15 -30.10 -25.11 71.50
CA LEU A 15 -28.74 -25.57 71.72
C LEU A 15 -28.53 -26.79 70.82
N ALA A 16 -27.68 -26.64 69.83
CA ALA A 16 -27.08 -27.74 69.07
C ALA A 16 -26.66 -28.86 70.04
N SER A 17 -27.23 -30.06 69.87
CA SER A 17 -26.97 -31.23 70.69
C SER A 17 -26.38 -32.35 69.85
N PRO A 18 -25.41 -33.13 70.36
CA PRO A 18 -25.08 -34.43 69.79
C PRO A 18 -26.35 -35.31 69.72
N GLU A 19 -26.48 -36.17 68.72
CA GLU A 19 -27.64 -37.05 68.59
C GLU A 19 -27.82 -37.92 69.86
N GLY A 20 -29.03 -37.93 70.41
CA GLY A 20 -29.38 -38.71 71.59
C GLY A 20 -29.04 -38.08 72.95
N ALA A 21 -28.59 -36.83 72.97
CA ALA A 21 -28.16 -36.19 74.21
C ALA A 21 -29.34 -35.63 75.05
N MET A 22 -29.30 -35.87 76.37
CA MET A 22 -30.27 -35.33 77.33
C MET A 22 -29.61 -34.21 78.14
N ALA A 23 -30.26 -33.04 78.22
CA ALA A 23 -29.85 -32.00 79.17
C ALA A 23 -30.22 -32.45 80.60
N SER A 24 -29.27 -32.41 81.54
CA SER A 24 -29.55 -32.69 82.95
C SER A 24 -28.67 -31.81 83.84
N ASP A 25 -29.26 -31.22 84.89
CA ASP A 25 -28.54 -30.38 85.87
C ASP A 25 -27.90 -31.26 86.96
N GLY A 26 -26.80 -31.91 86.61
CA GLY A 26 -26.04 -32.80 87.48
C GLY A 26 -24.94 -32.09 88.26
N THR A 27 -24.12 -32.87 88.97
CA THR A 27 -22.95 -32.37 89.69
C THR A 27 -21.70 -33.18 89.37
N TRP A 28 -20.56 -32.50 89.33
CA TRP A 28 -19.26 -33.14 89.10
C TRP A 28 -18.62 -33.62 90.40
N GLN A 29 -18.07 -34.83 90.38
CA GLN A 29 -17.16 -35.35 91.40
C GLN A 29 -15.85 -35.76 90.74
N GLY A 30 -14.85 -34.87 90.81
CA GLY A 30 -13.61 -35.05 90.07
C GLY A 30 -13.87 -35.06 88.56
N LYS A 31 -13.62 -36.20 87.90
CA LYS A 31 -13.88 -36.39 86.46
C LYS A 31 -15.24 -37.04 86.15
N GLN A 32 -16.01 -37.41 87.17
CA GLN A 32 -17.26 -38.13 87.03
C GLN A 32 -18.47 -37.18 87.13
N TYR A 33 -19.54 -37.49 86.40
CA TYR A 33 -20.77 -36.72 86.40
C TYR A 33 -21.91 -37.53 87.04
N LEU A 34 -22.53 -36.96 88.07
CA LEU A 34 -23.73 -37.50 88.70
C LEU A 34 -24.94 -36.73 88.17
N LYS A 35 -25.90 -37.43 87.58
CA LYS A 35 -27.15 -36.85 87.10
C LYS A 35 -28.05 -36.44 88.26
N GLU A 36 -29.09 -35.68 87.96
CA GLU A 36 -30.05 -35.18 88.96
C GLU A 36 -30.73 -36.32 89.76
N ASP A 37 -30.91 -37.50 89.17
CA ASP A 37 -31.46 -38.69 89.84
C ASP A 37 -30.44 -39.45 90.72
N GLY A 38 -29.21 -38.94 90.82
CA GLY A 38 -28.10 -39.55 91.56
C GLY A 38 -27.41 -40.69 90.82
N SER A 39 -27.84 -41.06 89.61
CA SER A 39 -27.15 -42.04 88.78
C SER A 39 -25.86 -41.48 88.20
N GLN A 40 -24.85 -42.33 88.06
CA GLN A 40 -23.58 -41.96 87.44
C GLN A 40 -23.73 -42.03 85.92
N ALA A 41 -23.37 -40.94 85.23
CA ALA A 41 -23.35 -40.94 83.77
C ALA A 41 -22.27 -41.88 83.25
N ALA A 42 -22.56 -42.62 82.18
CA ALA A 42 -21.61 -43.51 81.52
C ALA A 42 -22.02 -43.79 80.07
N ASN A 43 -21.05 -43.73 79.15
CA ASN A 43 -21.25 -43.86 77.70
C ASN A 43 -22.27 -42.87 77.10
N GLU A 44 -22.32 -41.65 77.62
CA GLU A 44 -23.34 -40.67 77.22
C GLU A 44 -22.81 -39.24 77.18
N TRP A 45 -23.50 -38.40 76.41
CA TRP A 45 -23.29 -36.96 76.42
C TRP A 45 -24.09 -36.31 77.53
N VAL A 46 -23.45 -35.38 78.24
CA VAL A 46 -24.08 -34.53 79.24
C VAL A 46 -23.83 -33.06 78.89
N PHE A 47 -24.87 -32.25 78.99
CA PHE A 47 -24.74 -30.80 78.89
C PHE A 47 -24.72 -30.21 80.28
N ASP A 48 -23.64 -29.54 80.63
CA ASP A 48 -23.54 -28.83 81.90
C ASP A 48 -23.95 -27.37 81.68
N THR A 49 -25.01 -26.94 82.37
CA THR A 49 -25.59 -25.60 82.24
C THR A 49 -24.72 -24.52 82.86
N HIS A 50 -23.88 -24.85 83.84
CA HIS A 50 -22.92 -23.93 84.45
C HIS A 50 -21.76 -23.63 83.49
N TYR A 51 -21.23 -24.66 82.85
CA TYR A 51 -20.13 -24.54 81.87
C TYR A 51 -20.61 -24.20 80.46
N GLN A 52 -21.91 -24.31 80.18
CA GLN A 52 -22.52 -24.09 78.86
C GLN A 52 -21.88 -24.92 77.73
N SER A 53 -21.49 -26.14 78.07
CA SER A 53 -20.73 -27.03 77.20
C SER A 53 -21.22 -28.47 77.30
N TRP A 54 -21.01 -29.21 76.21
CA TRP A 54 -21.18 -30.65 76.18
C TRP A 54 -19.91 -31.34 76.66
N PHE A 55 -20.10 -32.45 77.37
CA PHE A 55 -19.06 -33.36 77.85
C PHE A 55 -19.49 -34.79 77.51
N TYR A 56 -18.54 -35.64 77.13
CA TYR A 56 -18.81 -37.06 76.92
C TYR A 56 -18.26 -37.87 78.09
N ILE A 57 -19.12 -38.62 78.76
CA ILE A 57 -18.74 -39.49 79.87
C ILE A 57 -18.50 -40.90 79.32
N LYS A 58 -17.28 -41.40 79.47
CA LYS A 58 -16.86 -42.70 78.94
C LYS A 58 -17.44 -43.86 79.77
N ALA A 59 -17.21 -45.09 79.33
CA ALA A 59 -17.63 -46.31 80.03
C ALA A 59 -17.05 -46.43 81.46
N ASP A 60 -15.88 -45.85 81.70
CA ASP A 60 -15.23 -45.79 83.02
C ASP A 60 -15.76 -44.65 83.91
N ALA A 61 -16.80 -43.96 83.43
CA ALA A 61 -17.48 -42.82 84.04
C ALA A 61 -16.64 -41.56 84.23
N ASN A 62 -15.45 -41.48 83.64
CA ASN A 62 -14.71 -40.23 83.55
C ASN A 62 -15.09 -39.50 82.26
N TYR A 63 -15.10 -38.16 82.28
CA TYR A 63 -15.20 -37.41 81.03
C TYR A 63 -14.00 -37.71 80.11
N ALA A 64 -14.26 -37.78 78.81
CA ALA A 64 -13.23 -37.83 77.78
C ALA A 64 -12.51 -36.47 77.71
N GLU A 65 -11.18 -36.45 77.59
CA GLU A 65 -10.40 -35.22 77.44
C GLU A 65 -9.12 -35.44 76.63
N ASN A 66 -8.73 -34.40 75.87
CA ASN A 66 -7.62 -34.41 74.91
C ASN A 66 -7.69 -35.62 73.96
N GLU A 67 -8.90 -36.00 73.55
CA GLU A 67 -9.14 -37.20 72.74
C GLU A 67 -10.28 -37.00 71.74
N TRP A 68 -10.20 -37.76 70.66
CA TRP A 68 -11.25 -37.87 69.66
C TRP A 68 -12.28 -38.92 70.07
N LEU A 69 -13.55 -38.55 69.99
CA LEU A 69 -14.67 -39.47 70.13
C LEU A 69 -15.31 -39.69 68.76
N LYS A 70 -15.49 -40.96 68.38
CA LYS A 70 -16.25 -41.34 67.18
C LYS A 70 -17.62 -41.87 67.58
N GLN A 71 -18.67 -41.33 66.98
CA GLN A 71 -20.04 -41.83 67.15
C GLN A 71 -20.72 -41.89 65.78
N GLY A 72 -21.05 -43.10 65.35
CA GLY A 72 -21.48 -43.32 63.97
C GLY A 72 -20.38 -42.89 63.00
N ASP A 73 -20.75 -42.01 62.06
CA ASP A 73 -19.82 -41.43 61.08
C ASP A 73 -19.18 -40.12 61.56
N ASP A 74 -19.66 -39.54 62.66
CA ASP A 74 -19.21 -38.26 63.19
C ASP A 74 -18.03 -38.42 64.16
N TYR A 75 -17.16 -37.41 64.16
CA TYR A 75 -16.04 -37.28 65.08
C TYR A 75 -16.19 -36.00 65.87
N PHE A 76 -15.93 -36.08 67.17
CA PHE A 76 -15.96 -34.99 68.13
C PHE A 76 -14.61 -34.92 68.82
N TYR A 77 -14.19 -33.72 69.23
CA TYR A 77 -12.97 -33.55 70.03
C TYR A 77 -13.30 -33.01 71.40
N LEU A 78 -12.82 -33.68 72.44
CA LEU A 78 -12.95 -33.21 73.81
C LEU A 78 -11.61 -32.59 74.20
N LYS A 79 -11.61 -31.29 74.46
CA LYS A 79 -10.42 -30.52 74.84
C LYS A 79 -10.03 -30.83 76.28
N SER A 80 -8.93 -30.23 76.74
CA SER A 80 -8.53 -30.26 78.15
C SER A 80 -9.68 -29.86 79.07
N GLY A 81 -9.93 -30.64 80.13
CA GLY A 81 -11.07 -30.43 81.04
C GLY A 81 -12.40 -30.98 80.53
N GLY A 82 -12.43 -31.65 79.37
CA GLY A 82 -13.58 -32.38 78.85
C GLY A 82 -14.56 -31.58 77.99
N TYR A 83 -14.28 -30.30 77.74
CA TYR A 83 -15.12 -29.43 76.92
C TYR A 83 -15.13 -29.91 75.46
N MET A 84 -16.32 -30.19 74.92
CA MET A 84 -16.50 -30.42 73.49
C MET A 84 -16.09 -29.19 72.67
N ALA A 85 -15.17 -29.37 71.73
CA ALA A 85 -14.83 -28.34 70.77
C ALA A 85 -16.02 -28.08 69.82
N LYS A 86 -16.34 -26.80 69.57
CA LYS A 86 -17.42 -26.40 68.65
C LYS A 86 -17.12 -25.04 68.02
N SER A 87 -17.44 -24.90 66.74
CA SER A 87 -17.16 -23.70 65.93
C SER A 87 -15.72 -23.20 66.04
N GLU A 88 -14.76 -24.13 66.09
CA GLU A 88 -13.35 -23.82 66.35
C GLU A 88 -12.39 -24.79 65.66
N TRP A 89 -11.15 -24.35 65.46
CA TRP A 89 -10.05 -25.21 65.04
C TRP A 89 -9.38 -25.85 66.25
N VAL A 90 -9.09 -27.14 66.13
CA VAL A 90 -8.33 -27.93 67.10
C VAL A 90 -7.04 -28.41 66.44
N GLU A 91 -5.92 -28.22 67.13
CA GLU A 91 -4.65 -28.83 66.75
C GLU A 91 -4.49 -30.16 67.49
N ASP A 92 -4.28 -31.24 66.76
CA ASP A 92 -3.93 -32.54 67.31
C ASP A 92 -2.75 -33.11 66.51
N LYS A 93 -1.66 -33.44 67.21
CA LYS A 93 -0.43 -34.02 66.64
C LYS A 93 0.10 -33.26 65.41
N GLY A 94 0.02 -31.92 65.44
CA GLY A 94 0.52 -31.03 64.39
C GLY A 94 -0.41 -30.87 63.18
N ALA A 95 -1.59 -31.50 63.19
CA ALA A 95 -2.63 -31.28 62.18
C ALA A 95 -3.78 -30.47 62.78
N PHE A 96 -4.39 -29.61 61.96
CA PHE A 96 -5.54 -28.79 62.36
C PHE A 96 -6.84 -29.40 61.86
N TYR A 97 -7.87 -29.42 62.70
CA TYR A 97 -9.20 -29.96 62.40
C TYR A 97 -10.26 -28.93 62.79
N TYR A 98 -11.37 -28.85 62.07
CA TYR A 98 -12.44 -27.91 62.40
C TYR A 98 -13.69 -28.64 62.88
N LEU A 99 -14.21 -28.21 64.03
CA LEU A 99 -15.46 -28.71 64.59
C LEU A 99 -16.53 -27.67 64.32
N ASP A 100 -17.66 -28.09 63.76
CA ASP A 100 -18.76 -27.19 63.47
C ASP A 100 -19.58 -26.80 64.71
N GLN A 101 -20.70 -26.11 64.51
CA GLN A 101 -21.54 -25.62 65.62
C GLN A 101 -22.12 -26.74 66.49
N ASP A 102 -22.27 -27.94 65.93
CA ASP A 102 -22.78 -29.13 66.60
C ASP A 102 -21.64 -29.98 67.21
N GLY A 103 -20.39 -29.51 67.10
CA GLY A 103 -19.19 -30.18 67.57
C GLY A 103 -18.66 -31.27 66.64
N LYS A 104 -19.25 -31.43 65.46
CA LYS A 104 -18.90 -32.47 64.50
C LYS A 104 -17.71 -32.02 63.64
N MET A 105 -16.74 -32.90 63.43
CA MET A 105 -15.58 -32.62 62.60
C MET A 105 -15.98 -32.50 61.13
N LYS A 106 -15.70 -31.35 60.53
CA LYS A 106 -15.84 -31.15 59.09
C LYS A 106 -14.84 -32.02 58.32
N ARG A 107 -15.27 -32.58 57.20
CA ARG A 107 -14.46 -33.35 56.25
C ARG A 107 -14.89 -33.02 54.83
N ASN A 108 -13.94 -33.02 53.88
CA ASN A 108 -14.17 -32.66 52.47
C ASN A 108 -14.98 -31.37 52.32
N ALA A 109 -14.63 -30.35 53.10
CA ALA A 109 -15.44 -29.15 53.22
C ALA A 109 -14.57 -27.90 53.36
N TRP A 110 -15.12 -26.78 52.88
CA TRP A 110 -14.56 -25.46 53.11
C TRP A 110 -14.89 -24.96 54.52
N VAL A 111 -13.90 -24.33 55.16
CA VAL A 111 -14.00 -23.65 56.44
C VAL A 111 -13.35 -22.27 56.28
N GLY A 112 -14.18 -21.24 56.07
CA GLY A 112 -13.68 -19.95 55.62
C GLY A 112 -12.98 -20.08 54.27
N THR A 113 -11.72 -19.65 54.19
CA THR A 113 -10.88 -19.77 52.98
C THR A 113 -9.99 -21.02 52.95
N SER A 114 -10.06 -21.86 54.00
CA SER A 114 -9.31 -23.11 54.13
C SER A 114 -10.16 -24.32 53.77
N TYR A 115 -9.50 -25.45 53.46
CA TYR A 115 -10.16 -26.71 53.16
C TYR A 115 -9.72 -27.81 54.14
N VAL A 116 -10.66 -28.64 54.58
CA VAL A 116 -10.37 -29.87 55.33
C VAL A 116 -10.61 -31.10 54.45
N GLY A 117 -9.62 -31.98 54.38
CA GLY A 117 -9.65 -33.15 53.50
C GLY A 117 -10.54 -34.29 54.02
N ALA A 118 -10.40 -35.46 53.41
CA ALA A 118 -11.20 -36.65 53.75
C ALA A 118 -10.95 -37.15 55.18
N THR A 119 -9.77 -36.89 55.73
CA THR A 119 -9.41 -37.22 57.12
C THR A 119 -9.87 -36.15 58.12
N GLY A 120 -10.38 -35.01 57.66
CA GLY A 120 -10.72 -33.84 58.46
C GLY A 120 -9.54 -32.91 58.76
N ALA A 121 -8.31 -33.32 58.44
CA ALA A 121 -7.14 -32.47 58.58
C ALA A 121 -7.18 -31.32 57.57
N LYS A 122 -6.75 -30.13 58.01
CA LYS A 122 -6.56 -28.95 57.18
C LYS A 122 -5.53 -29.25 56.09
N VAL A 123 -5.91 -29.02 54.84
CA VAL A 123 -5.03 -29.18 53.69
C VAL A 123 -4.08 -27.99 53.61
N ILE A 124 -2.81 -28.23 53.29
CA ILE A 124 -1.78 -27.22 53.04
C ILE A 124 -0.91 -27.68 51.87
N GLU A 125 -0.50 -26.75 51.00
CA GLU A 125 0.34 -26.97 49.81
C GLU A 125 -0.10 -28.11 48.87
N ASP A 126 -1.41 -28.35 48.77
CA ASP A 126 -1.95 -29.47 48.00
C ASP A 126 -3.17 -29.07 47.15
N TRP A 127 -3.44 -29.92 46.16
CA TRP A 127 -4.57 -29.82 45.26
C TRP A 127 -5.84 -30.40 45.91
N VAL A 128 -6.94 -29.67 45.75
CA VAL A 128 -8.27 -30.09 46.21
C VAL A 128 -9.19 -30.09 45.00
N TYR A 129 -9.86 -31.21 44.75
CA TYR A 129 -10.99 -31.26 43.84
C TYR A 129 -12.28 -31.25 44.65
N ASP A 130 -13.11 -30.26 44.39
CA ASP A 130 -14.41 -30.15 45.04
C ASP A 130 -15.51 -30.51 44.04
N SER A 131 -16.14 -31.67 44.25
CA SER A 131 -17.22 -32.18 43.40
C SER A 131 -18.47 -31.30 43.43
N GLN A 132 -18.68 -30.49 44.47
CA GLN A 132 -19.79 -29.54 44.52
C GLN A 132 -19.61 -28.43 43.48
N TYR A 133 -18.36 -28.03 43.24
CA TYR A 133 -18.00 -26.97 42.31
C TYR A 133 -17.51 -27.48 40.94
N ASP A 134 -17.28 -28.79 40.83
CA ASP A 134 -16.66 -29.46 39.68
C ASP A 134 -15.37 -28.75 39.25
N ALA A 135 -14.51 -28.46 40.23
CA ALA A 135 -13.32 -27.66 40.01
C ALA A 135 -12.16 -28.04 40.92
N TRP A 136 -10.96 -27.79 40.43
CA TRP A 136 -9.72 -27.88 41.19
C TRP A 136 -9.40 -26.54 41.85
N PHE A 137 -8.85 -26.63 43.05
CA PHE A 137 -8.33 -25.54 43.86
C PHE A 137 -6.94 -25.93 44.35
N TYR A 138 -6.14 -24.94 44.72
CA TYR A 138 -4.85 -25.20 45.36
C TYR A 138 -4.78 -24.44 46.69
N ILE A 139 -4.48 -25.16 47.76
CA ILE A 139 -4.31 -24.57 49.09
C ILE A 139 -2.83 -24.25 49.28
N LYS A 140 -2.52 -22.98 49.55
CA LYS A 140 -1.15 -22.49 49.75
C LYS A 140 -0.61 -22.87 51.13
N ALA A 141 0.66 -22.57 51.38
CA ALA A 141 1.33 -22.85 52.66
C ALA A 141 0.67 -22.15 53.87
N ASP A 142 0.02 -21.00 53.65
CA ASP A 142 -0.75 -20.28 54.69
C ASP A 142 -2.12 -20.92 54.98
N GLY A 143 -2.49 -21.97 54.24
CA GLY A 143 -3.76 -22.66 54.35
C GLY A 143 -4.94 -21.96 53.67
N GLN A 144 -4.71 -20.89 52.91
CA GLN A 144 -5.73 -20.24 52.08
C GLN A 144 -5.66 -20.79 50.65
N HIS A 145 -6.78 -20.79 49.94
CA HIS A 145 -6.76 -21.12 48.51
C HIS A 145 -6.10 -20.00 47.69
N ALA A 146 -5.44 -20.38 46.59
CA ALA A 146 -4.94 -19.42 45.61
C ALA A 146 -6.12 -18.75 44.88
N GLU A 147 -6.11 -17.42 44.74
CA GLU A 147 -7.19 -16.67 44.07
C GLU A 147 -6.64 -15.46 43.29
N LYS A 148 -7.11 -15.29 42.04
CA LYS A 148 -6.75 -14.17 41.14
C LYS A 148 -5.24 -14.02 40.93
N GLU A 149 -4.53 -15.14 40.86
CA GLU A 149 -3.08 -15.17 40.81
C GLU A 149 -2.55 -16.30 39.96
N TRP A 150 -1.32 -16.11 39.46
CA TRP A 150 -0.50 -17.18 38.93
C TRP A 150 0.29 -17.82 40.06
N LEU A 151 0.36 -19.15 40.07
CA LEU A 151 1.16 -19.90 41.03
C LEU A 151 1.96 -20.99 40.31
N GLN A 152 3.24 -21.08 40.63
CA GLN A 152 4.10 -22.14 40.12
C GLN A 152 4.07 -23.33 41.08
N ILE A 153 3.61 -24.49 40.59
CA ILE A 153 3.45 -25.71 41.37
C ILE A 153 4.20 -26.82 40.63
N LYS A 154 5.25 -27.37 41.27
CA LYS A 154 6.09 -28.45 40.71
C LYS A 154 6.62 -28.12 39.30
N GLY A 155 7.07 -26.89 39.09
CA GLY A 155 7.67 -26.42 37.82
C GLY A 155 6.69 -26.07 36.70
N LYS A 156 5.38 -26.03 36.98
CA LYS A 156 4.34 -25.60 36.03
C LYS A 156 3.57 -24.42 36.60
N ASP A 157 3.20 -23.48 35.73
CA ASP A 157 2.42 -22.30 36.14
C ASP A 157 0.93 -22.56 35.95
N TYR A 158 0.14 -22.16 36.93
CA TYR A 158 -1.32 -22.30 36.97
C TYR A 158 -1.96 -20.97 37.31
N TYR A 159 -3.13 -20.68 36.77
CA TYR A 159 -3.88 -19.48 37.12
C TYR A 159 -5.19 -19.84 37.83
N PHE A 160 -5.44 -19.17 38.95
CA PHE A 160 -6.68 -19.32 39.71
C PHE A 160 -7.54 -18.08 39.54
N LYS A 161 -8.79 -18.25 39.08
CA LYS A 161 -9.74 -17.14 38.89
C LYS A 161 -10.43 -16.76 40.22
N SER A 162 -11.31 -15.77 40.17
CA SER A 162 -12.07 -15.34 41.35
C SER A 162 -12.79 -16.50 42.02
N GLY A 163 -12.73 -16.58 43.35
CA GLY A 163 -13.23 -17.70 44.16
C GLY A 163 -12.30 -18.92 44.21
N GLY A 164 -11.11 -18.84 43.61
CA GLY A 164 -10.06 -19.86 43.74
C GLY A 164 -10.11 -21.01 42.73
N TYR A 165 -11.04 -20.97 41.79
CA TYR A 165 -11.17 -22.01 40.77
C TYR A 165 -9.94 -22.02 39.86
N LEU A 166 -9.38 -23.20 39.60
CA LEU A 166 -8.37 -23.39 38.56
C LEU A 166 -8.93 -23.03 37.18
N LEU A 167 -8.21 -22.22 36.42
CA LEU A 167 -8.53 -21.94 35.02
C LEU A 167 -8.04 -23.11 34.15
N THR A 168 -8.89 -23.60 33.24
CA THR A 168 -8.55 -24.70 32.33
C THR A 168 -9.05 -24.40 30.92
N SER A 169 -8.30 -24.82 29.89
CA SER A 169 -8.63 -24.66 28.46
C SER A 169 -9.11 -23.25 28.07
N GLN A 170 -8.47 -22.22 28.61
CA GLN A 170 -8.89 -20.83 28.45
C GLN A 170 -7.70 -19.88 28.34
N TRP A 171 -7.92 -18.76 27.67
CA TRP A 171 -6.99 -17.64 27.65
C TRP A 171 -7.10 -16.81 28.92
N ILE A 172 -5.95 -16.31 29.38
CA ILE A 172 -5.84 -15.32 30.44
C ILE A 172 -4.78 -14.30 30.01
N ASN A 173 -5.23 -13.08 29.72
CA ASN A 173 -4.44 -12.05 29.05
C ASN A 173 -3.87 -12.56 27.72
N GLN A 174 -2.55 -12.76 27.62
CA GLN A 174 -1.88 -13.29 26.42
C GLN A 174 -1.45 -14.75 26.55
N ALA A 175 -1.68 -15.38 27.70
CA ALA A 175 -1.30 -16.76 27.95
C ALA A 175 -2.51 -17.69 27.82
N TYR A 176 -2.25 -18.95 27.49
CA TYR A 176 -3.27 -20.00 27.45
C TYR A 176 -2.94 -21.09 28.46
N VAL A 177 -3.96 -21.61 29.15
CA VAL A 177 -3.83 -22.79 30.01
C VAL A 177 -4.52 -23.99 29.37
N ASN A 178 -3.87 -25.15 29.41
CA ASN A 178 -4.39 -26.37 28.78
C ASN A 178 -5.51 -27.03 29.61
N ALA A 179 -5.96 -28.22 29.20
CA ALA A 179 -7.02 -28.96 29.91
C ALA A 179 -6.67 -29.35 31.36
N SER A 180 -5.38 -29.44 31.69
CA SER A 180 -4.90 -29.67 33.07
C SER A 180 -4.72 -28.37 33.88
N GLY A 181 -4.98 -27.21 33.26
CA GLY A 181 -4.79 -25.88 33.85
C GLY A 181 -3.36 -25.36 33.82
N ALA A 182 -2.40 -26.16 33.35
CA ALA A 182 -1.02 -25.71 33.21
C ALA A 182 -0.89 -24.72 32.04
N LYS A 183 -0.12 -23.64 32.25
CA LYS A 183 0.27 -22.67 31.21
C LYS A 183 0.97 -23.41 30.06
N VAL A 184 0.51 -23.16 28.83
CA VAL A 184 1.13 -23.70 27.62
C VAL A 184 2.48 -23.02 27.42
N GLN A 185 3.50 -23.85 27.15
CA GLN A 185 4.86 -23.41 26.83
C GLN A 185 5.00 -23.14 25.33
N GLN A 186 6.19 -22.75 24.88
CA GLN A 186 6.46 -22.38 23.50
C GLN A 186 5.95 -23.42 22.49
N GLY A 187 5.32 -22.95 21.41
CA GLY A 187 4.91 -23.78 20.28
C GLY A 187 3.51 -23.47 19.76
N TRP A 188 3.07 -24.28 18.80
CA TRP A 188 1.77 -24.13 18.16
C TRP A 188 0.62 -24.62 19.04
N LEU A 189 -0.43 -23.81 19.12
CA LEU A 189 -1.67 -24.10 19.82
C LEU A 189 -2.86 -23.93 18.86
N PHE A 190 -3.68 -24.96 18.70
CA PHE A 190 -4.96 -24.82 18.01
C PHE A 190 -6.08 -24.61 19.03
N ASP A 191 -6.74 -23.46 18.96
CA ASP A 191 -7.90 -23.17 19.80
C ASP A 191 -9.19 -23.49 19.03
N LYS A 192 -9.93 -24.49 19.52
CA LYS A 192 -11.21 -24.92 18.94
C LYS A 192 -12.31 -23.86 19.05
N GLN A 193 -12.26 -22.96 20.04
CA GLN A 193 -13.23 -21.89 20.16
C GLN A 193 -13.06 -20.87 19.02
N TYR A 194 -11.82 -20.59 18.64
CA TYR A 194 -11.49 -19.62 17.61
C TYR A 194 -11.28 -20.23 16.22
N GLN A 195 -11.21 -21.57 16.12
CA GLN A 195 -10.93 -22.30 14.88
C GLN A 195 -9.64 -21.79 14.19
N SER A 196 -8.62 -21.48 14.99
CA SER A 196 -7.38 -20.89 14.49
C SER A 196 -6.17 -21.40 15.28
N TRP A 197 -5.02 -21.32 14.62
CA TRP A 197 -3.72 -21.57 15.22
C TRP A 197 -3.16 -20.29 15.82
N PHE A 198 -2.49 -20.45 16.95
CA PHE A 198 -1.72 -19.43 17.65
C PHE A 198 -0.32 -19.97 17.87
N TYR A 199 0.67 -19.08 17.92
CA TYR A 199 2.02 -19.44 18.31
C TYR A 199 2.34 -18.86 19.68
N ILE A 200 2.62 -19.72 20.66
CA ILE A 200 3.06 -19.33 21.99
C ILE A 200 4.56 -19.15 21.96
N LYS A 201 5.05 -17.97 22.38
CA LYS A 201 6.46 -17.63 22.47
C LYS A 201 7.09 -18.22 23.73
N GLU A 202 8.41 -18.13 23.84
CA GLU A 202 9.17 -18.63 24.99
C GLU A 202 8.70 -18.07 26.35
N ASN A 203 8.22 -16.82 26.38
CA ASN A 203 7.64 -16.20 27.59
C ASN A 203 6.23 -16.71 27.95
N GLY A 204 5.65 -17.59 27.14
CA GLY A 204 4.32 -18.17 27.31
C GLY A 204 3.16 -17.27 26.89
N ASN A 205 3.43 -16.16 26.20
CA ASN A 205 2.41 -15.32 25.58
C ASN A 205 2.29 -15.65 24.08
N TYR A 206 1.11 -15.45 23.49
CA TYR A 206 0.96 -15.58 22.04
C TYR A 206 1.75 -14.51 21.26
N ALA A 207 2.15 -14.84 20.03
CA ALA A 207 2.76 -13.93 19.08
C ALA A 207 1.71 -13.03 18.40
N ASP A 208 1.93 -11.72 18.30
CA ASP A 208 0.95 -10.72 17.80
C ASP A 208 1.57 -9.78 16.77
N LYS A 209 0.99 -9.71 15.56
CA LYS A 209 1.46 -8.88 14.43
C LYS A 209 2.94 -9.09 14.12
N GLU A 210 3.36 -10.34 14.08
CA GLU A 210 4.76 -10.70 13.90
C GLU A 210 4.93 -11.97 13.05
N TRP A 211 6.12 -12.09 12.46
CA TRP A 211 6.56 -13.26 11.72
C TRP A 211 7.20 -14.28 12.67
N ILE A 212 6.83 -15.54 12.52
CA ILE A 212 7.42 -16.67 13.24
C ILE A 212 8.09 -17.61 12.24
N PHE A 213 9.33 -17.99 12.55
CA PHE A 213 10.08 -18.96 11.78
C PHE A 213 10.15 -20.28 12.54
N GLU A 214 9.49 -21.31 12.02
CA GLU A 214 9.39 -22.62 12.67
C GLU A 214 9.53 -23.72 11.61
N ASN A 215 10.34 -24.75 11.88
CA ASN A 215 10.54 -25.89 10.98
C ASN A 215 10.88 -25.52 9.53
N GLY A 216 11.69 -24.48 9.33
CA GLY A 216 12.14 -24.05 8.00
C GLY A 216 11.15 -23.18 7.22
N HIS A 217 10.04 -22.76 7.84
CA HIS A 217 8.99 -21.97 7.19
C HIS A 217 8.63 -20.73 8.00
N TYR A 218 8.25 -19.67 7.29
CA TYR A 218 7.70 -18.45 7.88
C TYR A 218 6.18 -18.53 7.99
N TYR A 219 5.66 -18.02 9.09
CA TYR A 219 4.24 -17.87 9.40
C TYR A 219 4.01 -16.44 9.87
N TYR A 220 2.80 -15.92 9.73
CA TYR A 220 2.44 -14.60 10.22
C TYR A 220 1.27 -14.70 11.20
N LEU A 221 1.40 -14.06 12.37
CA LEU A 221 0.32 -13.94 13.34
C LEU A 221 -0.26 -12.54 13.24
N LYS A 222 -1.56 -12.45 12.98
CA LYS A 222 -2.31 -11.21 12.88
C LYS A 222 -2.64 -10.66 14.26
N SER A 223 -3.34 -9.52 14.28
CA SER A 223 -3.85 -8.90 15.50
C SER A 223 -4.66 -9.90 16.33
N GLY A 224 -4.34 -10.03 17.61
CA GLY A 224 -4.97 -10.98 18.53
C GLY A 224 -4.38 -12.40 18.46
N GLY A 225 -3.30 -12.60 17.68
CA GLY A 225 -2.54 -13.85 17.63
C GLY A 225 -3.03 -14.90 16.63
N TYR A 226 -4.04 -14.58 15.82
CA TYR A 226 -4.57 -15.50 14.81
C TYR A 226 -3.54 -15.74 13.70
N MET A 227 -3.20 -17.00 13.43
CA MET A 227 -2.36 -17.36 12.30
C MET A 227 -3.05 -16.99 10.98
N ALA A 228 -2.33 -16.29 10.12
CA ALA A 228 -2.77 -15.99 8.78
C ALA A 228 -2.77 -17.25 7.89
N ALA A 229 -3.84 -17.47 7.11
CA ALA A 229 -3.95 -18.59 6.19
C ALA A 229 -4.90 -18.28 5.02
N ASN A 230 -4.49 -18.65 3.80
CA ASN A 230 -5.16 -18.29 2.54
C ASN A 230 -5.41 -16.79 2.40
N GLU A 231 -4.43 -15.97 2.75
CA GLU A 231 -4.60 -14.53 2.76
C GLU A 231 -3.30 -13.76 2.49
N TRP A 232 -3.50 -12.52 2.08
CA TRP A 232 -2.46 -11.55 1.77
C TRP A 232 -2.08 -10.74 3.01
N ILE A 233 -0.78 -10.55 3.23
CA ILE A 233 -0.23 -9.70 4.29
C ILE A 233 0.63 -8.61 3.67
N TRP A 234 0.34 -7.36 4.02
CA TRP A 234 1.19 -6.22 3.70
C TRP A 234 2.14 -5.97 4.86
N ASP A 235 3.43 -6.12 4.60
CA ASP A 235 4.50 -5.82 5.56
C ASP A 235 5.74 -5.35 4.79
N LYS A 236 6.61 -4.56 5.41
CA LYS A 236 7.89 -4.11 4.82
C LYS A 236 7.79 -3.64 3.35
N GLU A 237 6.77 -2.83 3.07
CA GLU A 237 6.50 -2.25 1.74
C GLU A 237 6.27 -3.27 0.61
N SER A 238 5.88 -4.51 0.96
CA SER A 238 5.58 -5.56 -0.01
C SER A 238 4.39 -6.43 0.43
N TRP A 239 3.79 -7.08 -0.56
CA TRP A 239 2.80 -8.14 -0.32
C TRP A 239 3.48 -9.49 -0.12
N PHE A 240 2.94 -10.26 0.82
CA PHE A 240 3.24 -11.66 1.10
C PHE A 240 1.94 -12.45 1.08
N TYR A 241 2.03 -13.76 0.86
CA TYR A 241 0.87 -14.63 0.90
C TYR A 241 1.11 -15.84 1.80
N LEU A 242 0.15 -16.13 2.68
CA LEU A 242 0.17 -17.30 3.53
C LEU A 242 -0.78 -18.33 2.93
N LYS A 243 -0.26 -19.53 2.67
CA LYS A 243 -1.01 -20.65 2.10
C LYS A 243 -2.00 -21.22 3.11
N PHE A 244 -2.79 -22.21 2.72
CA PHE A 244 -3.82 -22.80 3.57
C PHE A 244 -3.27 -23.40 4.88
N ASP A 245 -2.01 -23.84 4.88
CA ASP A 245 -1.30 -24.38 6.03
C ASP A 245 -0.58 -23.32 6.85
N GLY A 246 -0.78 -22.04 6.53
CA GLY A 246 -0.18 -20.87 7.18
C GLY A 246 1.25 -20.57 6.75
N LYS A 247 1.87 -21.39 5.91
CA LYS A 247 3.24 -21.15 5.44
C LYS A 247 3.26 -20.02 4.42
N MET A 248 4.24 -19.14 4.57
CA MET A 248 4.53 -18.10 3.58
C MET A 248 4.93 -18.73 2.25
N ALA A 249 4.34 -18.23 1.16
CA ALA A 249 4.75 -18.59 -0.18
C ALA A 249 6.15 -18.04 -0.48
N GLU A 250 7.05 -18.89 -0.97
CA GLU A 250 8.42 -18.49 -1.34
C GLU A 250 8.92 -19.34 -2.52
N LYS A 251 9.48 -18.66 -3.55
CA LYS A 251 10.02 -19.28 -4.78
C LYS A 251 8.99 -20.17 -5.48
N GLU A 252 7.74 -19.76 -5.47
CA GLU A 252 6.63 -20.55 -5.98
C GLU A 252 5.52 -19.69 -6.58
N TRP A 253 4.70 -20.35 -7.41
CA TRP A 253 3.46 -19.79 -7.94
C TRP A 253 2.29 -20.08 -7.00
N VAL A 254 1.45 -19.09 -6.76
CA VAL A 254 0.21 -19.21 -5.99
C VAL A 254 -0.96 -18.72 -6.81
N TYR A 255 -2.03 -19.51 -6.84
CA TYR A 255 -3.31 -19.09 -7.40
C TYR A 255 -4.21 -18.58 -6.28
N ASP A 256 -4.59 -17.31 -6.37
CA ASP A 256 -5.59 -16.74 -5.46
C ASP A 256 -6.97 -16.82 -6.11
N SER A 257 -7.85 -17.63 -5.51
CA SER A 257 -9.21 -17.84 -6.01
C SER A 257 -10.09 -16.60 -5.97
N HIS A 258 -9.79 -15.62 -5.10
CA HIS A 258 -10.58 -14.40 -5.01
C HIS A 258 -10.29 -13.47 -6.18
N SER A 259 -9.01 -13.31 -6.52
CA SER A 259 -8.58 -12.48 -7.65
C SER A 259 -8.55 -13.24 -8.99
N GLN A 260 -8.74 -14.55 -8.97
CA GLN A 260 -8.74 -15.45 -10.13
C GLN A 260 -7.47 -15.32 -10.98
N ALA A 261 -6.32 -15.20 -10.30
CA ALA A 261 -5.04 -14.98 -10.96
C ALA A 261 -3.90 -15.72 -10.25
N TRP A 262 -2.86 -16.01 -11.02
CA TRP A 262 -1.58 -16.50 -10.50
C TRP A 262 -0.67 -15.34 -10.12
N TYR A 263 0.09 -15.55 -9.06
CA TYR A 263 1.13 -14.66 -8.55
C TYR A 263 2.41 -15.46 -8.33
N TYR A 264 3.56 -14.79 -8.41
CA TYR A 264 4.85 -15.40 -8.13
C TYR A 264 5.53 -14.72 -6.94
N PHE A 265 6.02 -15.52 -6.01
CA PHE A 265 6.76 -15.04 -4.84
C PHE A 265 8.22 -15.40 -4.97
N LYS A 266 9.11 -14.41 -4.86
CA LYS A 266 10.56 -14.59 -4.93
C LYS A 266 11.13 -15.07 -3.59
N SER A 267 12.46 -15.22 -3.54
CA SER A 267 13.17 -15.51 -2.28
C SER A 267 12.80 -14.48 -1.21
N GLY A 268 12.60 -14.95 0.02
CA GLY A 268 12.11 -14.14 1.13
C GLY A 268 10.59 -13.90 1.13
N GLY A 269 9.85 -14.41 0.14
CA GLY A 269 8.39 -14.33 0.07
C GLY A 269 7.81 -13.05 -0.48
N TYR A 270 8.64 -12.19 -1.09
CA TYR A 270 8.18 -10.95 -1.71
C TYR A 270 7.38 -11.24 -2.99
N MET A 271 6.16 -10.68 -3.09
CA MET A 271 5.36 -10.71 -4.31
C MET A 271 6.09 -10.01 -5.45
N THR A 272 6.12 -10.65 -6.61
CA THR A 272 6.75 -10.12 -7.82
C THR A 272 5.79 -9.22 -8.59
N ALA A 273 6.23 -8.05 -9.05
CA ALA A 273 5.44 -7.13 -9.87
C ALA A 273 6.34 -6.35 -10.84
N ASN A 274 5.83 -6.06 -12.04
CA ASN A 274 6.55 -5.43 -13.16
C ASN A 274 7.86 -6.16 -13.53
N GLU A 275 7.82 -7.49 -13.56
CA GLU A 275 9.05 -8.29 -13.67
C GLU A 275 8.84 -9.58 -14.44
N TRP A 276 9.89 -9.96 -15.17
CA TRP A 276 10.00 -11.18 -15.94
C TRP A 276 10.49 -12.34 -15.06
N ILE A 277 9.83 -13.49 -15.17
CA ILE A 277 10.23 -14.73 -14.48
C ILE A 277 10.47 -15.82 -15.51
N TRP A 278 11.64 -16.46 -15.44
CA TRP A 278 11.92 -17.68 -16.19
C TRP A 278 11.57 -18.89 -15.33
N ASP A 279 10.57 -19.65 -15.75
CA ASP A 279 10.16 -20.89 -15.11
C ASP A 279 9.66 -21.87 -16.17
N LYS A 280 9.70 -23.18 -15.91
CA LYS A 280 9.16 -24.22 -16.83
C LYS A 280 9.51 -24.01 -18.32
N GLU A 281 10.77 -23.67 -18.58
CA GLU A 281 11.32 -23.46 -19.93
C GLU A 281 10.63 -22.33 -20.73
N SER A 282 10.00 -21.37 -20.05
CA SER A 282 9.36 -20.21 -20.67
C SER A 282 9.48 -18.95 -19.84
N TRP A 283 9.26 -17.81 -20.48
CA TRP A 283 9.14 -16.52 -19.82
C TRP A 283 7.70 -16.23 -19.44
N PHE A 284 7.52 -15.72 -18.23
CA PHE A 284 6.27 -15.19 -17.70
C PHE A 284 6.50 -13.74 -17.28
N TYR A 285 5.43 -12.96 -17.21
CA TYR A 285 5.49 -11.58 -16.75
C TYR A 285 4.44 -11.33 -15.68
N LEU A 286 4.86 -10.70 -14.58
CA LEU A 286 3.96 -10.25 -13.53
C LEU A 286 3.71 -8.75 -13.73
N LYS A 287 2.44 -8.38 -13.85
CA LYS A 287 1.99 -7.00 -14.05
C LYS A 287 2.21 -6.17 -12.78
N SER A 288 1.87 -4.88 -12.85
CA SER A 288 2.04 -3.95 -11.73
C SER A 288 1.23 -4.31 -10.48
N ASP A 289 0.12 -5.04 -10.64
CA ASP A 289 -0.70 -5.57 -9.55
C ASP A 289 -0.24 -6.96 -9.07
N GLY A 290 0.88 -7.46 -9.60
CA GLY A 290 1.47 -8.77 -9.27
C GLY A 290 0.81 -9.96 -9.98
N LYS A 291 -0.26 -9.76 -10.75
CA LYS A 291 -0.90 -10.85 -11.49
C LYS A 291 -0.05 -11.24 -12.69
N ILE A 292 -0.04 -12.54 -13.00
CA ILE A 292 0.49 -13.04 -14.26
C ILE A 292 -0.21 -12.38 -15.45
N ALA A 293 0.54 -12.07 -16.50
CA ALA A 293 -0.03 -11.71 -17.79
C ALA A 293 -0.56 -12.96 -18.49
N GLU A 294 -1.81 -12.97 -18.92
CA GLU A 294 -2.42 -14.11 -19.62
C GLU A 294 -3.44 -13.65 -20.67
N LYS A 295 -3.33 -14.19 -21.89
CA LYS A 295 -4.20 -13.88 -23.06
C LYS A 295 -4.25 -12.39 -23.38
N GLU A 296 -3.11 -11.71 -23.22
CA GLU A 296 -3.04 -10.27 -23.30
C GLU A 296 -1.69 -9.80 -23.85
N TRP A 297 -1.71 -8.56 -24.34
CA TRP A 297 -0.51 -7.81 -24.73
C TRP A 297 0.02 -7.04 -23.52
N VAL A 298 1.32 -7.08 -23.29
CA VAL A 298 2.01 -6.30 -22.27
C VAL A 298 3.14 -5.50 -22.91
N TYR A 299 3.21 -4.22 -22.57
CA TYR A 299 4.33 -3.35 -22.93
C TYR A 299 5.35 -3.33 -21.78
N ASP A 300 6.56 -3.76 -22.06
CA ASP A 300 7.67 -3.62 -21.12
C ASP A 300 8.48 -2.36 -21.44
N SER A 301 8.41 -1.39 -20.54
CA SER A 301 9.09 -0.10 -20.69
C SER A 301 10.62 -0.19 -20.71
N HIS A 302 11.22 -1.24 -20.12
CA HIS A 302 12.68 -1.41 -20.12
C HIS A 302 13.18 -1.86 -21.49
N SER A 303 12.48 -2.82 -22.11
CA SER A 303 12.79 -3.33 -23.44
C SER A 303 12.18 -2.51 -24.58
N GLN A 304 11.29 -1.57 -24.24
CA GLN A 304 10.53 -0.69 -25.14
C GLN A 304 9.75 -1.45 -26.21
N ALA A 305 9.20 -2.62 -25.86
CA ALA A 305 8.52 -3.50 -26.79
C ALA A 305 7.24 -4.10 -26.20
N TRP A 306 6.31 -4.44 -27.09
CA TRP A 306 5.14 -5.24 -26.75
C TRP A 306 5.46 -6.74 -26.83
N TYR A 307 4.85 -7.49 -25.93
CA TYR A 307 4.90 -8.94 -25.83
C TYR A 307 3.48 -9.48 -25.73
N TYR A 308 3.27 -10.70 -26.19
CA TYR A 308 1.98 -11.39 -26.06
C TYR A 308 2.12 -12.64 -25.20
N PHE A 309 1.23 -12.79 -24.23
CA PHE A 309 1.18 -13.96 -23.34
C PHE A 309 -0.05 -14.80 -23.67
N LYS A 310 0.15 -16.09 -23.95
CA LYS A 310 -0.95 -17.04 -24.24
C LYS A 310 -1.60 -17.53 -22.95
N SER A 311 -2.59 -18.42 -23.10
CA SER A 311 -3.21 -19.08 -21.94
C SER A 311 -2.17 -19.79 -21.08
N GLY A 312 -2.31 -19.69 -19.76
CA GLY A 312 -1.32 -20.13 -18.77
C GLY A 312 -0.17 -19.14 -18.54
N GLY A 313 -0.14 -18.02 -19.27
CA GLY A 313 0.84 -16.95 -19.12
C GLY A 313 2.18 -17.16 -19.83
N TYR A 314 2.27 -18.13 -20.74
CA TYR A 314 3.48 -18.37 -21.52
C TYR A 314 3.73 -17.25 -22.54
N MET A 315 4.94 -16.68 -22.53
CA MET A 315 5.37 -15.72 -23.55
C MET A 315 5.39 -16.36 -24.93
N THR A 316 4.87 -15.63 -25.91
CA THR A 316 4.82 -16.06 -27.32
C THR A 316 6.10 -15.65 -28.04
N ALA A 317 6.68 -16.53 -28.86
CA ALA A 317 7.85 -16.26 -29.69
C ALA A 317 7.82 -17.06 -30.99
N ASN A 318 8.32 -16.48 -32.09
CA ASN A 318 8.28 -17.02 -33.46
C ASN A 318 6.87 -17.42 -33.93
N GLU A 319 5.86 -16.62 -33.60
CA GLU A 319 4.47 -17.01 -33.80
C GLU A 319 3.59 -15.83 -34.24
N TRP A 320 2.63 -16.14 -35.10
CA TRP A 320 1.61 -15.23 -35.59
C TRP A 320 0.44 -15.16 -34.62
N ILE A 321 0.01 -13.96 -34.25
CA ILE A 321 -1.17 -13.71 -33.41
C ILE A 321 -2.21 -12.96 -34.22
N TRP A 322 -3.43 -13.48 -34.25
CA TRP A 322 -4.60 -12.75 -34.77
C TRP A 322 -5.29 -12.03 -33.62
N ASP A 323 -5.28 -10.71 -33.65
CA ASP A 323 -5.97 -9.87 -32.68
C ASP A 323 -6.50 -8.62 -33.39
N LYS A 324 -7.57 -8.00 -32.87
CA LYS A 324 -8.12 -6.72 -33.40
C LYS A 324 -8.18 -6.63 -34.94
N GLU A 325 -8.66 -7.70 -35.59
CA GLU A 325 -8.84 -7.81 -37.05
C GLU A 325 -7.54 -7.70 -37.89
N SER A 326 -6.38 -7.92 -37.28
CA SER A 326 -5.08 -7.91 -37.96
C SER A 326 -4.16 -9.03 -37.47
N TRP A 327 -3.17 -9.33 -38.31
CA TRP A 327 -2.07 -10.23 -37.95
C TRP A 327 -0.94 -9.42 -37.32
N PHE A 328 -0.39 -10.00 -36.26
CA PHE A 328 0.82 -9.56 -35.58
C PHE A 328 1.81 -10.72 -35.56
N TYR A 329 3.10 -10.42 -35.38
CA TYR A 329 4.13 -11.43 -35.28
C TYR A 329 5.05 -11.15 -34.10
N LEU A 330 5.30 -12.18 -33.29
CA LEU A 330 6.27 -12.14 -32.21
C LEU A 330 7.56 -12.80 -32.70
N LYS A 331 8.67 -12.06 -32.61
CA LYS A 331 9.99 -12.50 -33.01
C LYS A 331 10.54 -13.55 -32.03
N SER A 332 11.74 -14.06 -32.30
CA SER A 332 12.38 -15.10 -31.50
C SER A 332 12.67 -14.70 -30.05
N ASP A 333 12.83 -13.40 -29.79
CA ASP A 333 13.00 -12.81 -28.46
C ASP A 333 11.67 -12.47 -27.77
N GLY A 334 10.54 -12.81 -28.40
CA GLY A 334 9.19 -12.54 -27.91
C GLY A 334 8.68 -11.12 -28.17
N LYS A 335 9.51 -10.22 -28.71
CA LYS A 335 9.07 -8.86 -29.05
C LYS A 335 8.16 -8.87 -30.27
N ILE A 336 7.16 -8.00 -30.26
CA ILE A 336 6.37 -7.71 -31.47
C ILE A 336 7.28 -7.21 -32.59
N ALA A 337 6.99 -7.62 -33.82
CA ALA A 337 7.56 -7.02 -35.00
C ALA A 337 6.88 -5.67 -35.26
N GLU A 338 7.66 -4.58 -35.37
CA GLU A 338 7.13 -3.24 -35.62
C GLU A 338 8.11 -2.41 -36.46
N LYS A 339 7.59 -1.74 -37.50
CA LYS A 339 8.35 -0.90 -38.45
C LYS A 339 9.52 -1.65 -39.08
N GLU A 340 9.31 -2.92 -39.40
CA GLU A 340 10.36 -3.80 -39.88
C GLU A 340 9.82 -4.86 -40.83
N TRP A 341 10.74 -5.36 -41.66
CA TRP A 341 10.53 -6.54 -42.48
C TRP A 341 10.90 -7.79 -41.70
N VAL A 342 10.01 -8.78 -41.69
CA VAL A 342 10.25 -10.09 -41.08
C VAL A 342 10.11 -11.17 -42.14
N TYR A 343 11.09 -12.06 -42.17
CA TYR A 343 11.02 -13.29 -42.94
C TYR A 343 10.47 -14.41 -42.06
N ASP A 344 9.29 -14.92 -42.41
CA ASP A 344 8.74 -16.11 -41.75
C ASP A 344 9.20 -17.35 -42.51
N SER A 345 10.04 -18.17 -41.88
CA SER A 345 10.60 -19.38 -42.46
C SER A 345 9.54 -20.44 -42.79
N HIS A 346 8.39 -20.44 -42.12
CA HIS A 346 7.31 -21.40 -42.38
C HIS A 346 6.59 -21.09 -43.70
N SER A 347 6.30 -19.81 -43.94
CA SER A 347 5.64 -19.34 -45.16
C SER A 347 6.60 -19.00 -46.30
N GLN A 348 7.91 -18.98 -46.03
CA GLN A 348 8.99 -18.61 -46.95
C GLN A 348 8.75 -17.26 -47.64
N ALA A 349 8.29 -16.28 -46.88
CA ALA A 349 7.93 -14.97 -47.40
C ALA A 349 8.34 -13.85 -46.45
N TRP A 350 8.57 -12.68 -47.05
CA TRP A 350 8.78 -11.43 -46.34
C TRP A 350 7.45 -10.73 -46.12
N TYR A 351 7.29 -10.22 -44.90
CA TYR A 351 6.15 -9.44 -44.45
C TYR A 351 6.66 -8.14 -43.84
N TYR A 352 5.86 -7.09 -43.93
CA TYR A 352 6.15 -5.84 -43.25
C TYR A 352 5.14 -5.59 -42.14
N PHE A 353 5.63 -5.15 -40.99
CA PHE A 353 4.80 -4.74 -39.86
C PHE A 353 4.91 -3.23 -39.67
N LYS A 354 3.76 -2.55 -39.69
CA LYS A 354 3.66 -1.09 -39.53
C LYS A 354 3.81 -0.70 -38.06
N SER A 355 3.75 0.61 -37.78
CA SER A 355 3.69 1.07 -36.40
C SER A 355 2.51 0.44 -35.65
N GLY A 356 2.70 0.08 -34.38
CA GLY A 356 1.78 -0.70 -33.57
C GLY A 356 1.81 -2.21 -33.87
N GLY A 357 2.65 -2.66 -34.79
CA GLY A 357 2.84 -4.08 -35.14
C GLY A 357 1.81 -4.66 -36.11
N TYR A 358 0.97 -3.83 -36.74
CA TYR A 358 -0.02 -4.30 -37.71
C TYR A 358 0.65 -4.80 -38.99
N MET A 359 0.39 -6.04 -39.40
CA MET A 359 0.85 -6.57 -40.69
C MET A 359 0.28 -5.74 -41.85
N ALA A 360 1.16 -5.26 -42.73
CA ALA A 360 0.79 -4.57 -43.95
C ALA A 360 0.24 -5.55 -45.00
N LYS A 361 -0.77 -5.15 -45.75
CA LYS A 361 -1.37 -5.94 -46.84
C LYS A 361 -2.08 -5.05 -47.86
N ASN A 362 -2.07 -5.44 -49.13
CA ASN A 362 -2.62 -4.66 -50.25
C ASN A 362 -2.10 -3.21 -50.31
N GLU A 363 -0.81 -3.01 -50.02
CA GLU A 363 -0.19 -1.70 -49.97
C GLU A 363 1.27 -1.73 -50.44
N THR A 364 1.86 -0.56 -50.66
CA THR A 364 3.29 -0.44 -51.00
C THR A 364 4.02 0.19 -49.82
N VAL A 365 5.09 -0.45 -49.36
CA VAL A 365 5.93 0.01 -48.26
C VAL A 365 7.36 0.14 -48.78
N ASP A 366 7.97 1.33 -48.64
CA ASP A 366 9.35 1.61 -49.10
C ASP A 366 9.60 1.28 -50.59
N GLY A 367 8.55 1.42 -51.41
CA GLY A 367 8.53 1.05 -52.83
C GLY A 367 8.25 -0.43 -53.09
N TYR A 368 8.19 -1.28 -52.08
CA TYR A 368 7.90 -2.71 -52.19
C TYR A 368 6.40 -3.00 -52.07
N GLN A 369 5.83 -3.66 -53.06
CA GLN A 369 4.41 -4.03 -53.06
C GLN A 369 4.13 -5.28 -52.21
N LEU A 370 3.05 -5.25 -51.43
CA LEU A 370 2.55 -6.36 -50.62
C LEU A 370 1.18 -6.83 -51.12
N GLY A 371 1.00 -8.14 -51.19
CA GLY A 371 -0.26 -8.79 -51.57
C GLY A 371 -1.35 -8.72 -50.51
N SER A 372 -2.50 -9.31 -50.80
CA SER A 372 -3.66 -9.39 -49.90
C SER A 372 -3.43 -10.26 -48.67
N ASP A 373 -2.47 -11.17 -48.74
CA ASP A 373 -1.97 -11.99 -47.64
C ASP A 373 -0.82 -11.34 -46.88
N GLY A 374 -0.39 -10.13 -47.28
CA GLY A 374 0.72 -9.38 -46.69
C GLY A 374 2.11 -9.78 -47.19
N LYS A 375 2.22 -10.75 -48.12
CA LYS A 375 3.51 -11.16 -48.67
C LYS A 375 4.07 -10.14 -49.64
N TRP A 376 5.38 -9.96 -49.59
CA TRP A 376 6.12 -9.18 -50.57
C TRP A 376 6.04 -9.76 -51.99
N LEU A 377 5.74 -8.91 -52.98
CA LEU A 377 5.53 -9.27 -54.38
C LEU A 377 6.76 -9.07 -55.30
N GLY A 378 7.89 -8.54 -54.81
CA GLY A 378 9.17 -8.62 -55.54
C GLY A 378 9.61 -7.46 -56.45
N GLY A 379 9.05 -6.24 -56.36
CA GLY A 379 9.49 -5.07 -57.18
C GLY A 379 9.52 -3.73 -56.42
N LYS A 380 10.41 -2.80 -56.83
CA LYS A 380 10.54 -1.40 -56.30
C LYS A 380 10.14 -0.38 -57.38
N THR A 381 9.19 0.51 -57.10
CA THR A 381 8.79 1.63 -58.01
C THR A 381 9.67 2.87 -57.81
N THR A 382 10.10 3.52 -58.91
CA THR A 382 10.84 4.80 -58.90
C THR A 382 9.85 5.98 -59.00
N ASN A 383 9.69 6.77 -57.94
CA ASN A 383 8.83 7.97 -57.93
C ASN A 383 9.67 9.25 -57.85
N GLU A 384 9.29 10.29 -58.60
CA GLU A 384 9.82 11.65 -58.48
C GLU A 384 9.65 12.18 -57.04
N ASN A 385 10.63 12.96 -56.54
CA ASN A 385 10.56 13.51 -55.19
C ASN A 385 9.40 14.52 -55.07
N ALA A 386 8.59 14.40 -54.01
CA ALA A 386 7.51 15.33 -53.72
C ALA A 386 8.05 16.71 -53.28
N ALA A 387 7.22 17.75 -53.36
CA ALA A 387 7.62 19.08 -52.90
C ALA A 387 7.68 19.19 -51.36
N TYR A 388 6.86 18.40 -50.66
CA TYR A 388 6.74 18.41 -49.22
C TYR A 388 6.79 16.99 -48.66
N TYR A 389 7.31 16.85 -47.45
CA TYR A 389 7.38 15.59 -46.74
C TYR A 389 6.95 15.78 -45.29
N GLN A 390 6.38 14.75 -44.68
CA GLN A 390 5.99 14.72 -43.28
C GLN A 390 6.91 13.80 -42.46
N VAL A 391 7.27 14.23 -41.26
CA VAL A 391 8.06 13.42 -40.33
C VAL A 391 7.25 12.24 -39.77
N VAL A 392 7.78 11.03 -39.93
CA VAL A 392 7.13 9.77 -39.53
C VAL A 392 7.41 9.34 -38.09
N PRO A 393 8.66 9.32 -37.58
CA PRO A 393 8.92 8.95 -36.19
C PRO A 393 8.50 10.06 -35.20
N VAL A 394 8.42 9.73 -33.90
CA VAL A 394 8.08 10.68 -32.83
C VAL A 394 8.95 11.94 -32.89
N THR A 395 10.24 11.75 -33.13
CA THR A 395 11.20 12.80 -33.49
C THR A 395 12.16 12.28 -34.55
N ALA A 396 12.59 13.14 -35.47
CA ALA A 396 13.65 12.85 -36.43
C ALA A 396 14.74 13.92 -36.37
N ASN A 397 15.99 13.54 -36.60
CA ASN A 397 17.11 14.48 -36.63
C ASN A 397 17.22 15.15 -38.01
N VAL A 398 17.71 16.39 -38.02
CA VAL A 398 18.15 17.10 -39.23
C VAL A 398 19.67 17.18 -39.18
N TYR A 399 20.34 16.79 -40.27
CA TYR A 399 21.79 16.72 -40.38
C TYR A 399 22.35 17.75 -41.35
N ASP A 400 23.63 18.07 -41.25
CA ASP A 400 24.34 18.78 -42.31
C ASP A 400 24.77 17.83 -43.45
N SER A 401 25.56 18.34 -44.40
CA SER A 401 26.07 17.54 -45.51
C SER A 401 27.05 16.45 -45.09
N ASP A 402 27.74 16.63 -43.97
CA ASP A 402 28.76 15.73 -43.43
C ASP A 402 28.16 14.66 -42.51
N GLY A 403 26.89 14.81 -42.14
CA GLY A 403 26.14 13.86 -41.32
C GLY A 403 26.11 14.24 -39.84
N GLU A 404 26.59 15.43 -39.47
CA GLU A 404 26.51 15.94 -38.11
C GLU A 404 25.10 16.47 -37.82
N LYS A 405 24.62 16.23 -36.59
CA LYS A 405 23.27 16.64 -36.19
C LYS A 405 23.20 18.15 -35.99
N LEU A 406 22.29 18.81 -36.71
CA LEU A 406 21.98 20.23 -36.57
C LEU A 406 20.87 20.49 -35.54
N SER A 407 19.78 19.70 -35.62
CA SER A 407 18.63 19.81 -34.72
C SER A 407 17.80 18.51 -34.76
N TYR A 408 16.61 18.52 -34.16
CA TYR A 408 15.60 17.47 -34.20
C TYR A 408 14.21 18.09 -34.27
N ILE A 409 13.28 17.42 -34.97
CA ILE A 409 11.92 17.91 -35.22
C ILE A 409 10.86 16.86 -34.89
N SER A 410 9.65 17.29 -34.53
CA SER A 410 8.55 16.44 -34.08
C SER A 410 7.83 15.71 -35.21
N GLN A 411 7.22 14.57 -34.89
CA GLN A 411 6.29 13.84 -35.76
C GLN A 411 5.23 14.75 -36.35
N GLY A 412 4.86 14.51 -37.60
CA GLY A 412 3.83 15.29 -38.29
C GLY A 412 4.30 16.62 -38.85
N SER A 413 5.49 17.11 -38.47
CA SER A 413 6.07 18.33 -39.04
C SER A 413 6.22 18.20 -40.55
N VAL A 414 5.85 19.24 -41.29
CA VAL A 414 5.96 19.29 -42.75
C VAL A 414 7.23 20.02 -43.14
N VAL A 415 8.13 19.32 -43.82
CA VAL A 415 9.40 19.83 -44.32
C VAL A 415 9.31 20.05 -45.84
N TRP A 416 10.10 20.99 -46.33
CA TRP A 416 10.11 21.40 -47.73
C TRP A 416 11.29 20.75 -48.44
N LEU A 417 11.09 20.13 -49.60
CA LEU A 417 12.22 19.65 -50.40
C LEU A 417 13.01 20.84 -50.94
N ASP A 418 14.30 20.89 -50.62
CA ASP A 418 15.22 21.87 -51.16
C ASP A 418 15.80 21.34 -52.48
N LYS A 419 15.35 21.94 -53.59
CA LYS A 419 15.76 21.53 -54.95
C LYS A 419 17.13 22.08 -55.35
N ASP A 420 17.67 23.05 -54.60
CA ASP A 420 18.99 23.63 -54.86
C ASP A 420 20.13 22.77 -54.29
N ARG A 421 19.79 21.83 -53.40
CA ARG A 421 20.72 20.83 -52.84
C ARG A 421 20.34 19.42 -53.29
N LYS A 422 21.36 18.57 -53.49
CA LYS A 422 21.16 17.21 -54.01
C LYS A 422 20.56 16.30 -52.94
N SER A 423 19.46 15.64 -53.28
CA SER A 423 18.91 14.49 -52.56
C SER A 423 19.39 13.18 -53.19
N ASP A 424 19.46 12.11 -52.42
CA ASP A 424 19.81 10.76 -52.87
C ASP A 424 18.85 9.70 -52.29
N ASP A 425 19.14 8.42 -52.48
CA ASP A 425 18.31 7.30 -52.04
C ASP A 425 18.25 7.14 -50.51
N LYS A 426 19.20 7.74 -49.78
CA LYS A 426 19.33 7.63 -48.32
C LYS A 426 18.90 8.90 -47.59
N ARG A 427 19.00 10.06 -48.22
CA ARG A 427 18.66 11.35 -47.60
C ARG A 427 18.05 12.34 -48.58
N LEU A 428 17.11 13.12 -48.07
CA LEU A 428 16.51 14.26 -48.76
C LEU A 428 17.12 15.56 -48.23
N ALA A 429 17.48 16.45 -49.14
CA ALA A 429 17.79 17.83 -48.80
C ALA A 429 16.48 18.58 -48.52
N ILE A 430 16.33 19.10 -47.30
CA ILE A 430 15.09 19.71 -46.84
C ILE A 430 15.32 21.06 -46.18
N THR A 431 14.26 21.85 -46.07
CA THR A 431 14.19 23.07 -45.26
C THR A 431 13.00 22.99 -44.31
N ILE A 432 13.19 23.39 -43.05
CA ILE A 432 12.16 23.40 -42.01
C ILE A 432 12.41 24.54 -41.02
N SER A 433 11.45 25.44 -40.85
CA SER A 433 11.51 26.53 -39.85
C SER A 433 12.86 27.27 -39.90
N GLY A 434 13.28 27.64 -41.12
CA GLY A 434 14.53 28.34 -41.43
C GLY A 434 15.78 27.46 -41.54
N LEU A 435 15.75 26.23 -41.02
CA LEU A 435 16.91 25.32 -41.06
C LEU A 435 16.94 24.55 -42.38
N SER A 436 18.03 24.72 -43.14
CA SER A 436 18.35 23.89 -44.29
C SER A 436 19.31 22.77 -43.89
N GLY A 437 18.94 21.52 -44.14
CA GLY A 437 19.74 20.34 -43.81
C GLY A 437 19.29 19.09 -44.57
N TYR A 438 19.65 17.93 -44.06
CA TYR A 438 19.35 16.63 -44.64
C TYR A 438 18.58 15.77 -43.63
N MET A 439 17.59 15.03 -44.12
CA MET A 439 16.88 14.03 -43.33
C MET A 439 16.89 12.70 -44.07
N LYS A 440 16.87 11.60 -43.31
CA LYS A 440 16.88 10.26 -43.89
C LYS A 440 15.56 10.01 -44.62
N THR A 441 15.61 9.27 -45.73
CA THR A 441 14.41 8.97 -46.53
C THR A 441 13.37 8.18 -45.73
N GLU A 442 13.80 7.28 -44.84
CA GLU A 442 12.92 6.50 -43.95
C GLU A 442 12.23 7.32 -42.85
N ASP A 443 12.73 8.51 -42.53
CA ASP A 443 12.14 9.40 -41.52
C ASP A 443 10.98 10.25 -42.12
N LEU A 444 10.77 10.17 -43.44
CA LEU A 444 9.93 11.09 -44.20
C LEU A 444 8.90 10.37 -45.07
N GLN A 445 7.65 10.84 -45.02
CA GLN A 445 6.57 10.45 -45.91
C GLN A 445 6.29 11.55 -46.92
N ALA A 446 6.31 11.24 -48.22
CA ALA A 446 5.96 12.19 -49.27
C ALA A 446 4.50 12.66 -49.15
N LEU A 447 4.25 13.96 -49.28
CA LEU A 447 2.91 14.56 -49.28
C LEU A 447 2.47 15.00 -50.67
N ASP A 448 1.20 14.84 -50.95
CA ASP A 448 0.51 15.37 -52.13
C ASP A 448 -0.17 16.69 -51.73
N ALA A 449 0.39 17.83 -52.17
CA ALA A 449 -0.12 19.16 -51.85
C ALA A 449 -1.58 19.41 -52.29
N SER A 450 -2.16 18.56 -53.15
CA SER A 450 -3.58 18.64 -53.53
C SER A 450 -4.53 17.95 -52.54
N LYS A 451 -3.99 17.13 -51.63
CA LYS A 451 -4.76 16.30 -50.67
C LYS A 451 -4.36 16.57 -49.22
N ASP A 452 -3.07 16.68 -48.97
CA ASP A 452 -2.50 16.77 -47.65
C ASP A 452 -2.38 18.24 -47.19
N PHE A 453 -2.42 18.44 -45.88
CA PHE A 453 -2.27 19.77 -45.29
C PHE A 453 -0.81 20.24 -45.40
N ILE A 454 -0.60 21.38 -46.03
CA ILE A 454 0.69 22.07 -46.09
C ILE A 454 0.58 23.33 -45.23
N PRO A 455 1.45 23.53 -44.22
CA PRO A 455 1.42 24.73 -43.41
C PRO A 455 1.54 26.00 -44.25
N TYR A 456 0.71 26.99 -43.93
CA TYR A 456 0.62 28.25 -44.66
C TYR A 456 0.34 29.39 -43.68
N TYR A 457 0.50 30.62 -44.15
CA TYR A 457 0.22 31.83 -43.40
C TYR A 457 -0.91 32.61 -44.07
N GLU A 458 -1.74 33.28 -43.29
CA GLU A 458 -2.89 34.02 -43.81
C GLU A 458 -3.20 35.23 -42.91
N SER A 459 -3.63 36.33 -43.54
CA SER A 459 -4.11 37.53 -42.85
C SER A 459 -5.63 37.54 -42.76
N ASP A 460 -6.19 37.90 -41.60
CA ASP A 460 -7.62 38.21 -41.43
C ASP A 460 -7.94 39.72 -41.58
N GLY A 461 -6.93 40.54 -41.93
CA GLY A 461 -7.03 42.00 -42.00
C GLY A 461 -6.66 42.73 -40.70
N HIS A 462 -6.44 42.00 -39.60
CA HIS A 462 -5.99 42.53 -38.33
C HIS A 462 -4.68 41.88 -37.86
N ARG A 463 -4.59 40.56 -37.97
CA ARG A 463 -3.43 39.74 -37.60
C ARG A 463 -3.07 38.79 -38.72
N PHE A 464 -1.80 38.42 -38.74
CA PHE A 464 -1.24 37.39 -39.59
C PHE A 464 -1.04 36.11 -38.76
N TYR A 465 -1.48 34.97 -39.27
CA TYR A 465 -1.47 33.71 -38.56
C TYR A 465 -0.70 32.65 -39.34
N HIS A 466 0.05 31.83 -38.62
CA HIS A 466 0.62 30.59 -39.14
C HIS A 466 -0.35 29.43 -38.85
N TYR A 467 -0.86 28.79 -39.89
CA TYR A 467 -1.64 27.56 -39.80
C TYR A 467 -0.70 26.36 -39.85
N VAL A 468 -0.44 25.77 -38.68
CA VAL A 468 0.55 24.68 -38.52
C VAL A 468 -0.07 23.28 -38.65
N ALA A 469 -1.39 23.17 -38.49
CA ALA A 469 -2.16 21.96 -38.73
C ALA A 469 -3.60 22.33 -39.13
N GLN A 470 -4.39 21.34 -39.56
CA GLN A 470 -5.79 21.55 -39.90
C GLN A 470 -6.54 22.22 -38.72
N ASN A 471 -7.01 23.45 -38.94
CA ASN A 471 -7.72 24.28 -37.95
C ASN A 471 -6.90 24.75 -36.73
N ALA A 472 -5.58 24.60 -36.72
CA ALA A 472 -4.71 25.10 -35.66
C ALA A 472 -3.84 26.25 -36.18
N SER A 473 -4.03 27.44 -35.60
CA SER A 473 -3.30 28.64 -36.00
C SER A 473 -2.57 29.32 -34.84
N ILE A 474 -1.46 29.97 -35.16
CA ILE A 474 -0.63 30.75 -34.24
C ILE A 474 -0.61 32.19 -34.75
N PRO A 475 -1.09 33.19 -34.00
CA PRO A 475 -0.90 34.60 -34.36
C PRO A 475 0.60 34.92 -34.34
N VAL A 476 1.15 35.45 -35.44
CA VAL A 476 2.60 35.71 -35.59
C VAL A 476 2.96 37.19 -35.79
N ALA A 477 2.02 38.01 -36.28
CA ALA A 477 2.22 39.45 -36.42
C ALA A 477 0.88 40.20 -36.59
N SER A 478 0.95 41.52 -36.65
CA SER A 478 -0.12 42.37 -37.18
C SER A 478 -0.22 42.25 -38.71
N HIS A 479 -1.39 42.54 -39.25
CA HIS A 479 -1.58 42.67 -40.70
C HIS A 479 -0.74 43.83 -41.26
N LEU A 480 -0.10 43.58 -42.42
CA LEU A 480 0.58 44.59 -43.24
C LEU A 480 -0.24 44.87 -44.50
N SER A 481 -0.23 46.11 -44.98
CA SER A 481 -0.94 46.51 -46.21
C SER A 481 -0.50 45.74 -47.46
N ASP A 482 0.69 45.15 -47.44
CA ASP A 482 1.23 44.31 -48.52
C ASP A 482 0.60 42.90 -48.57
N MET A 483 -0.16 42.52 -47.53
CA MET A 483 -0.84 41.22 -47.45
C MET A 483 -2.25 41.31 -48.05
N GLU A 484 -2.59 40.36 -48.90
CA GLU A 484 -3.96 40.14 -49.35
C GLU A 484 -4.71 39.31 -48.28
N VAL A 485 -5.81 39.87 -47.77
CA VAL A 485 -6.64 39.21 -46.75
C VAL A 485 -7.23 37.92 -47.30
N GLY A 486 -7.09 36.81 -46.55
CA GLY A 486 -7.55 35.48 -46.95
C GLY A 486 -6.67 34.74 -47.97
N LYS A 487 -5.59 35.35 -48.48
CA LYS A 487 -4.61 34.66 -49.33
C LYS A 487 -3.69 33.79 -48.48
N LYS A 488 -3.50 32.55 -48.92
CA LYS A 488 -2.49 31.64 -48.35
C LYS A 488 -1.10 32.00 -48.86
N TYR A 489 -0.23 32.38 -47.94
CA TYR A 489 1.19 32.61 -48.16
C TYR A 489 2.00 31.42 -47.63
N TYR A 490 3.14 31.15 -48.25
CA TYR A 490 4.01 30.07 -47.80
C TYR A 490 5.44 30.57 -47.64
N SER A 491 6.10 30.14 -46.58
CA SER A 491 7.48 30.49 -46.28
C SER A 491 8.14 29.33 -45.54
N ALA A 492 9.36 28.98 -45.95
CA ALA A 492 10.14 27.92 -45.31
C ALA A 492 10.79 28.38 -43.99
N ASP A 493 10.86 29.69 -43.74
CA ASP A 493 11.47 30.27 -42.53
C ASP A 493 10.51 31.09 -41.65
N GLY A 494 9.31 31.39 -42.16
CA GLY A 494 8.28 32.17 -41.45
C GLY A 494 8.51 33.68 -41.46
N LEU A 495 9.53 34.17 -42.18
CA LEU A 495 9.96 35.56 -42.20
C LEU A 495 9.93 36.16 -43.60
N HIS A 496 10.47 35.45 -44.58
CA HIS A 496 10.54 35.92 -45.96
C HIS A 496 9.37 35.32 -46.74
N PHE A 497 8.49 36.20 -47.22
CA PHE A 497 7.32 35.85 -48.02
C PHE A 497 7.42 36.49 -49.41
N ASP A 498 6.61 35.98 -50.34
CA ASP A 498 6.43 36.63 -51.63
C ASP A 498 5.77 38.00 -51.45
N GLY A 499 6.57 39.06 -51.56
CA GLY A 499 6.13 40.46 -51.53
C GLY A 499 6.41 41.23 -50.23
N PHE A 500 6.72 40.56 -49.12
CA PHE A 500 7.02 41.23 -47.85
C PHE A 500 7.91 40.39 -46.93
N LYS A 501 8.48 41.04 -45.93
CA LYS A 501 9.18 40.40 -44.82
C LYS A 501 8.35 40.60 -43.54
N LEU A 502 8.17 39.53 -42.78
CA LEU A 502 7.47 39.54 -41.51
C LEU A 502 8.43 39.87 -40.37
N GLU A 503 8.07 40.83 -39.53
CA GLU A 503 8.75 41.12 -38.28
C GLU A 503 7.86 40.64 -37.13
N ASN A 504 8.13 39.45 -36.60
CA ASN A 504 7.45 38.95 -35.41
C ASN A 504 8.01 39.70 -34.18
N PRO A 505 7.16 40.35 -33.36
CA PRO A 505 7.61 41.28 -32.33
C PRO A 505 8.45 40.65 -31.22
N PHE A 506 8.33 39.34 -30.98
CA PHE A 506 9.04 38.67 -29.88
C PHE A 506 9.92 37.49 -30.31
N LEU A 507 9.75 36.96 -31.52
CA LEU A 507 10.47 35.74 -31.96
C LEU A 507 11.99 35.90 -31.95
N PHE A 508 12.49 37.09 -32.28
CA PHE A 508 13.92 37.43 -32.29
C PHE A 508 14.30 38.51 -31.27
N LYS A 509 13.41 38.81 -30.30
CA LYS A 509 13.73 39.72 -29.20
C LYS A 509 14.82 39.09 -28.32
N ASP A 510 15.81 39.90 -27.92
CA ASP A 510 16.80 39.48 -26.92
C ASP A 510 16.09 39.30 -25.57
N LEU A 511 16.05 38.05 -25.11
CA LEU A 511 15.40 37.64 -23.87
C LEU A 511 16.14 38.11 -22.62
N THR A 512 17.31 38.73 -22.75
CA THR A 512 18.02 39.36 -21.63
C THR A 512 17.53 40.78 -21.34
N GLU A 513 16.76 41.38 -22.25
CA GLU A 513 16.12 42.68 -22.05
C GLU A 513 14.93 42.54 -21.11
N ALA A 514 14.95 43.24 -19.97
CA ALA A 514 13.85 43.22 -19.01
C ALA A 514 12.52 43.74 -19.61
N THR A 515 11.40 43.21 -19.13
CA THR A 515 10.06 43.70 -19.49
C THR A 515 9.75 45.03 -18.81
N ASN A 516 9.00 45.92 -19.49
CA ASN A 516 8.49 47.16 -18.90
C ASN A 516 7.32 46.93 -17.93
N TYR A 517 6.78 45.70 -17.85
CA TYR A 517 5.69 45.37 -16.94
C TYR A 517 6.15 45.21 -15.49
N SER A 518 5.35 45.72 -14.56
CA SER A 518 5.52 45.46 -13.12
C SER A 518 4.96 44.10 -12.73
N ALA A 519 5.30 43.62 -11.54
CA ALA A 519 4.75 42.39 -10.96
C ALA A 519 3.20 42.40 -10.96
N GLU A 520 2.60 43.51 -10.52
CA GLU A 520 1.15 43.68 -10.43
C GLU A 520 0.48 43.72 -11.81
N GLU A 521 1.19 44.15 -12.85
CA GLU A 521 0.68 44.13 -14.22
C GLU A 521 0.69 42.72 -14.79
N LEU A 522 1.77 41.96 -14.59
CA LEU A 522 1.84 40.55 -14.98
C LEU A 522 0.73 39.73 -14.32
N ASP A 523 0.43 39.98 -13.04
CA ASP A 523 -0.64 39.27 -12.32
C ASP A 523 -2.05 39.57 -12.87
N LYS A 524 -2.30 40.76 -13.41
CA LYS A 524 -3.62 41.13 -13.96
C LYS A 524 -4.01 40.31 -15.18
N VAL A 525 -3.06 39.74 -15.91
CA VAL A 525 -3.35 39.08 -17.19
C VAL A 525 -4.26 37.87 -17.04
N PHE A 526 -4.17 37.15 -15.92
CA PHE A 526 -5.00 35.97 -15.66
C PHE A 526 -6.49 36.34 -15.62
N SER A 527 -6.84 37.42 -14.92
CA SER A 527 -8.21 37.94 -14.89
C SER A 527 -8.65 38.46 -16.26
N LEU A 528 -7.79 39.20 -16.97
CA LEU A 528 -8.10 39.76 -18.30
C LEU A 528 -8.33 38.68 -19.37
N LEU A 529 -7.72 37.50 -19.21
CA LEU A 529 -7.90 36.34 -20.08
C LEU A 529 -8.92 35.33 -19.56
N ASN A 530 -9.64 35.63 -18.46
CA ASN A 530 -10.56 34.70 -17.80
C ASN A 530 -9.93 33.33 -17.46
N ILE A 531 -8.65 33.33 -17.09
CA ILE A 531 -7.96 32.14 -16.60
C ILE A 531 -8.21 32.06 -15.10
N ASN A 532 -8.63 30.89 -14.65
CA ASN A 532 -8.94 30.62 -13.25
C ASN A 532 -8.22 29.35 -12.79
N ASN A 533 -8.01 29.23 -11.47
CA ASN A 533 -7.40 28.05 -10.82
C ASN A 533 -5.97 27.75 -11.33
N SER A 534 -5.25 28.81 -11.69
CA SER A 534 -3.86 28.73 -12.09
C SER A 534 -2.96 28.83 -10.86
N LEU A 535 -1.95 27.97 -10.79
CA LEU A 535 -0.90 28.14 -9.77
C LEU A 535 0.08 29.27 -10.10
N LEU A 536 0.01 29.82 -11.33
CA LEU A 536 0.81 30.96 -11.78
C LEU A 536 0.13 32.31 -11.46
N GLU A 537 -1.13 32.32 -11.03
CA GLU A 537 -1.78 33.53 -10.50
C GLU A 537 -1.03 34.02 -9.25
N ASN A 538 -0.85 35.35 -9.14
CA ASN A 538 -0.10 36.01 -8.06
C ASN A 538 1.38 35.55 -8.00
N LYS A 539 2.02 35.38 -9.16
CA LYS A 539 3.45 35.06 -9.29
C LYS A 539 4.23 36.16 -10.01
N GLY A 540 3.60 37.30 -10.33
CA GLY A 540 4.25 38.44 -10.97
C GLY A 540 5.51 38.89 -10.23
N ALA A 541 5.46 38.93 -8.90
CA ALA A 541 6.63 39.27 -8.07
C ALA A 541 7.77 38.26 -8.25
N THR A 542 7.46 36.96 -8.25
CA THR A 542 8.44 35.88 -8.46
C THR A 542 9.06 35.93 -9.85
N PHE A 543 8.28 36.24 -10.90
CA PHE A 543 8.82 36.42 -12.25
C PHE A 543 9.72 37.64 -12.35
N LYS A 544 9.40 38.75 -11.68
CA LYS A 544 10.28 39.93 -11.62
C LYS A 544 11.56 39.66 -10.82
N GLU A 545 11.47 38.93 -9.71
CA GLU A 545 12.66 38.46 -8.96
C GLU A 545 13.55 37.59 -9.85
N ALA A 546 12.96 36.65 -10.60
CA ALA A 546 13.68 35.80 -11.53
C ALA A 546 14.36 36.61 -12.66
N GLU A 547 13.69 37.63 -13.19
CA GLU A 547 14.24 38.54 -14.19
C GLU A 547 15.40 39.36 -13.64
N GLU A 548 15.25 39.95 -12.45
CA GLU A 548 16.29 40.78 -11.83
C GLU A 548 17.54 39.95 -11.49
N HIS A 549 17.35 38.72 -11.00
CA HIS A 549 18.44 37.84 -10.60
C HIS A 549 19.15 37.19 -11.80
N TYR A 550 18.40 36.64 -12.75
CA TYR A 550 18.98 35.86 -13.84
C TYR A 550 19.10 36.64 -15.16
N HIS A 551 18.62 37.88 -15.22
CA HIS A 551 18.60 38.72 -16.41
C HIS A 551 17.89 38.02 -17.58
N ILE A 552 16.67 37.56 -17.32
CA ILE A 552 15.78 36.94 -18.31
C ILE A 552 14.40 37.59 -18.25
N ASN A 553 13.91 38.10 -19.37
CA ASN A 553 12.65 38.80 -19.53
C ASN A 553 11.47 38.08 -18.85
N ALA A 554 10.83 38.74 -17.88
CA ALA A 554 9.75 38.17 -17.08
C ALA A 554 8.48 37.90 -17.89
N LEU A 555 8.20 38.69 -18.93
CA LEU A 555 7.09 38.44 -19.85
C LEU A 555 7.31 37.14 -20.64
N TYR A 556 8.53 36.89 -21.09
CA TYR A 556 8.91 35.60 -21.68
C TYR A 556 8.77 34.46 -20.68
N LEU A 557 9.26 34.60 -19.44
CA LEU A 557 9.14 33.55 -18.42
C LEU A 557 7.68 33.19 -18.12
N LEU A 558 6.81 34.20 -18.04
CA LEU A 558 5.37 34.00 -17.90
C LEU A 558 4.77 33.32 -19.13
N ALA A 559 5.11 33.76 -20.34
CA ALA A 559 4.61 33.15 -21.58
C ALA A 559 5.05 31.70 -21.75
N HIS A 560 6.31 31.41 -21.42
CA HIS A 560 6.89 30.08 -21.48
C HIS A 560 6.21 29.15 -20.48
N SER A 561 6.16 29.55 -19.21
CA SER A 561 5.47 28.75 -18.20
C SER A 561 3.98 28.57 -18.52
N ALA A 562 3.31 29.59 -19.07
CA ALA A 562 1.92 29.50 -19.49
C ALA A 562 1.71 28.50 -20.63
N LEU A 563 2.60 28.43 -21.62
CA LEU A 563 2.49 27.47 -22.71
C LEU A 563 2.65 26.03 -22.20
N GLU A 564 3.72 25.77 -21.44
CA GLU A 564 4.12 24.41 -21.03
C GLU A 564 3.21 23.82 -19.93
N SER A 565 2.50 24.67 -19.18
CA SER A 565 1.63 24.25 -18.08
C SER A 565 0.14 24.49 -18.30
N ASN A 566 -0.28 24.84 -19.52
CA ASN A 566 -1.65 25.26 -19.83
C ASN A 566 -2.12 26.38 -18.86
N TRP A 567 -1.35 27.46 -18.81
CA TRP A 567 -1.53 28.60 -17.91
C TRP A 567 -1.60 28.19 -16.45
N GLY A 568 -0.71 27.31 -15.99
CA GLY A 568 -0.60 26.86 -14.60
C GLY A 568 -1.70 25.89 -14.16
N ARG A 569 -2.41 25.26 -15.09
CA ARG A 569 -3.57 24.39 -14.82
C ARG A 569 -3.32 22.91 -15.10
N SER A 570 -2.24 22.57 -15.80
CA SER A 570 -1.87 21.18 -16.09
C SER A 570 -1.65 20.37 -14.82
N LYS A 571 -2.24 19.17 -14.74
CA LYS A 571 -2.07 18.26 -13.61
C LYS A 571 -0.60 17.94 -13.34
N ILE A 572 0.19 17.71 -14.38
CA ILE A 572 1.63 17.38 -14.26
C ILE A 572 2.38 18.57 -13.63
N ALA A 573 2.11 19.79 -14.11
CA ALA A 573 2.74 20.99 -13.57
C ALA A 573 2.37 21.21 -12.09
N LYS A 574 1.12 20.94 -11.69
CA LYS A 574 0.68 21.02 -10.29
C LYS A 574 1.36 19.96 -9.42
N ASP A 575 1.43 18.72 -9.89
CA ASP A 575 1.96 17.60 -9.09
C ASP A 575 3.50 17.62 -8.99
N LYS A 576 4.18 18.26 -9.95
CA LYS A 576 5.65 18.36 -10.01
C LYS A 576 6.20 19.75 -9.68
N ASN A 577 5.36 20.77 -9.55
CA ASN A 577 5.75 22.20 -9.54
C ASN A 577 6.72 22.58 -10.69
N ASN A 578 6.55 21.96 -11.85
CA ASN A 578 7.39 22.18 -13.02
C ASN A 578 6.55 22.79 -14.14
N PHE A 579 6.55 24.12 -14.18
CA PHE A 579 5.68 24.90 -15.07
C PHE A 579 6.32 25.19 -16.43
N PHE A 580 7.61 24.89 -16.61
CA PHE A 580 8.38 25.16 -17.83
C PHE A 580 8.69 23.89 -18.64
N GLY A 581 8.17 22.72 -18.23
CA GLY A 581 8.42 21.46 -18.93
C GLY A 581 9.87 20.98 -18.86
N ILE A 582 10.65 21.42 -17.86
CA ILE A 582 12.08 21.09 -17.78
C ILE A 582 12.25 19.58 -17.62
N THR A 583 13.03 18.99 -18.54
CA THR A 583 13.31 17.56 -18.69
C THR A 583 12.07 16.67 -18.91
N ALA A 584 10.92 17.24 -19.30
CA ALA A 584 9.75 16.46 -19.67
C ALA A 584 9.90 15.93 -21.12
N TYR A 585 10.39 14.71 -21.27
CA TYR A 585 10.54 14.09 -22.60
C TYR A 585 9.21 13.55 -23.12
N ASP A 586 8.96 13.69 -24.43
CA ASP A 586 7.71 13.30 -25.10
C ASP A 586 7.26 11.85 -24.79
N THR A 587 8.21 10.92 -24.57
CA THR A 587 7.92 9.50 -24.30
C THR A 587 7.52 9.21 -22.85
N THR A 588 7.92 10.05 -21.89
CA THR A 588 7.72 9.81 -20.45
C THR A 588 7.54 11.10 -19.65
N PRO A 589 6.62 12.02 -20.05
CA PRO A 589 6.61 13.39 -19.53
C PRO A 589 6.41 13.45 -18.01
N TYR A 590 5.60 12.55 -17.43
CA TYR A 590 5.34 12.52 -15.99
C TYR A 590 6.55 12.02 -15.16
N LEU A 591 7.29 11.05 -15.68
CA LEU A 591 8.43 10.43 -14.99
C LEU A 591 9.70 11.27 -15.11
N SER A 592 9.91 11.89 -16.28
CA SER A 592 11.12 12.63 -16.62
C SER A 592 11.11 14.10 -16.17
N ALA A 593 9.92 14.70 -16.01
CA ALA A 593 9.80 16.06 -15.50
C ALA A 593 10.44 16.21 -14.12
N LYS A 594 11.36 17.18 -14.00
CA LYS A 594 11.98 17.58 -12.73
C LYS A 594 10.91 18.01 -11.72
N THR A 595 11.05 17.64 -10.45
CA THR A 595 10.15 18.09 -9.36
C THR A 595 10.78 19.26 -8.61
N PHE A 596 9.98 20.26 -8.22
CA PHE A 596 10.36 21.37 -7.34
C PHE A 596 9.52 21.40 -6.06
N ASP A 597 10.05 21.95 -4.96
CA ASP A 597 9.35 21.97 -3.67
C ASP A 597 8.05 22.78 -3.69
N ASP A 598 8.06 23.93 -4.38
CA ASP A 598 6.93 24.85 -4.53
C ASP A 598 7.01 25.59 -5.88
N VAL A 599 5.95 26.34 -6.19
CA VAL A 599 5.82 27.07 -7.47
C VAL A 599 6.91 28.12 -7.64
N ASP A 600 7.28 28.83 -6.57
CA ASP A 600 8.22 29.95 -6.62
C ASP A 600 9.65 29.46 -6.89
N LYS A 601 10.08 28.43 -6.17
CA LYS A 601 11.34 27.72 -6.45
C LYS A 601 11.33 27.04 -7.81
N GLY A 602 10.16 26.60 -8.28
CA GLY A 602 9.95 26.11 -9.63
C GLY A 602 10.28 27.17 -10.69
N ILE A 603 9.74 28.38 -10.55
CA ILE A 603 10.00 29.51 -11.46
C ILE A 603 11.47 29.93 -11.41
N LEU A 604 12.02 30.16 -10.21
CA LEU A 604 13.42 30.59 -10.03
C LEU A 604 14.40 29.53 -10.53
N GLY A 605 14.17 28.27 -10.20
CA GLY A 605 15.00 27.16 -10.61
C GLY A 605 14.91 26.86 -12.11
N ALA A 606 13.75 27.08 -12.73
CA ALA A 606 13.58 26.99 -14.17
C ALA A 606 14.31 28.12 -14.89
N THR A 607 14.19 29.35 -14.39
CA THR A 607 14.87 30.52 -14.94
C THR A 607 16.39 30.34 -14.87
N LYS A 608 16.92 29.86 -13.74
CA LYS A 608 18.34 29.49 -13.60
C LYS A 608 18.77 28.47 -14.66
N TRP A 609 17.97 27.45 -14.89
CA TRP A 609 18.28 26.42 -15.86
C TRP A 609 18.30 26.97 -17.30
N ILE A 610 17.34 27.82 -17.66
CA ILE A 610 17.32 28.50 -18.97
C ILE A 610 18.54 29.40 -19.12
N LYS A 611 18.90 30.17 -18.08
CA LYS A 611 20.08 31.02 -18.05
C LYS A 611 21.35 30.25 -18.38
N GLU A 612 21.59 29.16 -17.66
CA GLU A 612 22.82 28.36 -17.78
C GLU A 612 22.89 27.52 -19.05
N ASN A 613 21.76 26.99 -19.53
CA ASN A 613 21.74 26.02 -20.64
C ASN A 613 21.46 26.64 -22.01
N TYR A 614 20.97 27.89 -22.07
CA TYR A 614 20.62 28.58 -23.31
C TYR A 614 21.26 29.97 -23.39
N ILE A 615 20.87 30.90 -22.51
CA ILE A 615 21.31 32.30 -22.59
C ILE A 615 22.84 32.39 -22.54
N ASP A 616 23.47 31.77 -21.54
CA ASP A 616 24.92 31.77 -21.37
C ASP A 616 25.68 30.94 -22.42
N ARG A 617 24.94 30.16 -23.22
CA ARG A 617 25.45 29.38 -24.35
C ARG A 617 25.13 30.04 -25.70
N GLY A 618 24.77 31.32 -25.70
CA GLY A 618 24.56 32.14 -26.90
C GLY A 618 23.18 31.99 -27.56
N ARG A 619 22.22 31.33 -26.90
CA ARG A 619 20.84 31.19 -27.38
C ARG A 619 19.93 32.21 -26.69
N THR A 620 20.09 33.49 -27.04
CA THR A 620 19.48 34.62 -26.31
C THR A 620 18.09 35.05 -26.79
N PHE A 621 17.50 34.35 -27.76
CA PHE A 621 16.16 34.63 -28.29
C PHE A 621 15.41 33.33 -28.60
N LEU A 622 14.08 33.39 -28.76
CA LEU A 622 13.23 32.22 -29.01
C LEU A 622 13.63 31.49 -30.30
N GLY A 623 13.56 32.22 -31.41
CA GLY A 623 13.98 31.80 -32.73
C GLY A 623 13.22 30.59 -33.29
N ASN A 624 13.84 29.98 -34.29
CA ASN A 624 13.30 28.90 -35.10
C ASN A 624 14.31 27.73 -35.13
N LYS A 625 14.21 26.80 -36.09
CA LYS A 625 15.13 25.65 -36.13
C LYS A 625 16.53 26.00 -36.62
N ALA A 626 16.73 27.18 -37.21
CA ALA A 626 18.05 27.64 -37.64
C ALA A 626 18.85 28.33 -36.52
N SER A 627 18.18 29.07 -35.63
CA SER A 627 18.84 29.85 -34.58
C SER A 627 17.92 30.14 -33.40
N GLY A 628 18.49 30.48 -32.25
CA GLY A 628 17.76 30.70 -31.00
C GLY A 628 17.58 29.43 -30.16
N MET A 629 16.76 29.52 -29.13
CA MET A 629 16.51 28.41 -28.20
C MET A 629 15.86 27.21 -28.88
N ASN A 630 14.97 27.44 -29.86
CA ASN A 630 14.18 26.41 -30.51
C ASN A 630 15.00 25.36 -31.30
N VAL A 631 16.27 25.66 -31.59
CA VAL A 631 17.19 24.67 -32.20
C VAL A 631 17.36 23.43 -31.31
N GLU A 632 17.42 23.62 -29.99
CA GLU A 632 17.77 22.57 -29.03
C GLU A 632 16.68 22.33 -27.96
N TYR A 633 15.75 23.28 -27.76
CA TYR A 633 14.78 23.21 -26.66
C TYR A 633 13.63 22.23 -26.89
N ALA A 634 12.93 22.34 -28.01
CA ALA A 634 11.73 21.57 -28.30
C ALA A 634 11.85 20.86 -29.65
N SER A 635 11.21 19.71 -29.82
CA SER A 635 11.07 19.05 -31.13
C SER A 635 10.13 19.82 -32.06
N ASP A 636 9.14 20.53 -31.51
CA ASP A 636 8.20 21.36 -32.28
C ASP A 636 8.92 22.52 -33.02
N PRO A 637 8.97 22.52 -34.37
CA PRO A 637 9.65 23.56 -35.14
C PRO A 637 9.11 24.98 -34.91
N TYR A 638 7.88 25.10 -34.40
CA TYR A 638 7.18 26.36 -34.21
C TYR A 638 6.96 26.70 -32.72
N TRP A 639 7.67 26.02 -31.81
CA TRP A 639 7.65 26.33 -30.37
C TRP A 639 7.95 27.82 -30.11
N GLY A 640 8.98 28.38 -30.75
CA GLY A 640 9.33 29.79 -30.62
C GLY A 640 8.19 30.73 -31.02
N GLU A 641 7.48 30.43 -32.11
CA GLU A 641 6.31 31.21 -32.53
C GLU A 641 5.14 31.09 -31.55
N LYS A 642 4.91 29.89 -30.98
CA LYS A 642 3.88 29.69 -29.94
C LYS A 642 4.17 30.55 -28.72
N ILE A 643 5.42 30.57 -28.23
CA ILE A 643 5.82 31.41 -27.09
C ILE A 643 5.65 32.89 -27.43
N ALA A 644 6.15 33.33 -28.59
CA ALA A 644 6.00 34.71 -29.05
C ALA A 644 4.51 35.12 -29.18
N SER A 645 3.63 34.21 -29.61
CA SER A 645 2.19 34.47 -29.68
C SER A 645 1.53 34.64 -28.31
N VAL A 646 2.02 33.93 -27.28
CA VAL A 646 1.57 34.12 -25.90
C VAL A 646 2.08 35.46 -25.36
N MET A 647 3.33 35.83 -25.63
CA MET A 647 3.87 37.15 -25.29
C MET A 647 3.07 38.27 -25.94
N MET A 648 2.75 38.17 -27.24
CA MET A 648 1.85 39.13 -27.93
C MET A 648 0.49 39.23 -27.27
N LYS A 649 -0.14 38.11 -26.92
CA LYS A 649 -1.46 38.08 -26.29
C LYS A 649 -1.43 38.75 -24.91
N ILE A 650 -0.41 38.48 -24.10
CA ILE A 650 -0.24 39.11 -22.79
C ILE A 650 0.01 40.62 -22.97
N ASN A 651 0.95 40.99 -23.83
CA ASN A 651 1.30 42.39 -24.11
C ASN A 651 0.08 43.20 -24.58
N GLU A 652 -0.69 42.68 -25.54
CA GLU A 652 -1.92 43.33 -26.03
C GLU A 652 -2.94 43.56 -24.89
N LYS A 653 -3.12 42.57 -24.00
CA LYS A 653 -4.06 42.68 -22.87
C LYS A 653 -3.58 43.62 -21.77
N LEU A 654 -2.26 43.74 -21.60
CA LEU A 654 -1.65 44.64 -20.62
C LEU A 654 -1.32 46.03 -21.19
N GLY A 655 -1.72 46.33 -22.42
CA GLY A 655 -1.66 47.68 -23.00
C GLY A 655 -0.47 47.98 -23.91
N GLY A 656 0.26 46.98 -24.38
CA GLY A 656 1.27 47.12 -25.43
C GLY A 656 2.51 47.91 -25.02
N LYS A 657 3.09 47.59 -23.85
CA LYS A 657 4.30 48.29 -23.35
C LYS A 657 5.60 47.71 -23.90
N ASP A 658 5.57 46.45 -24.31
CA ASP A 658 6.73 45.69 -24.81
C ASP A 658 6.65 45.35 -26.30
#